data_AF-A0A3C1IS32-F1
#
_entry.id   AF-A0A3C1IS32-F1
#
_cell.length_a   1.000
_cell.length_b   1.000
_cell.length_c   1.000
_cell.angle_alpha   90.00
_cell.angle_beta   90.00
_cell.angle_gamma   90.00
#
_symmetry.space_group_name_H-M   'P 1'
#
loop_
_entity.id
_entity.type
_entity.pdbx_description
1 polymer ?
#
loop_
_entity_poly.entity_id
_entity_poly.type
_entity_poly.pdbx_seq_one_letter_code
_entity_poly.pdbx_strand_id
1 'polypeptide(L)'
;MNTQRTAKAETSDKKIKRIMISENCNLSSKLSEIRHQDSTELIVSIVNNVTVMVDKGIVLDDYTHLLIEAGKLNIDVSLTLGKHSELIISPGCIVIGTGNIVGNFSHLSAPIEKVFEESVNVTGFWTNDRVYPQWFGAEAYDCETPELPTGQELSDSSEAIERAAKMTCCGEVFLPRGVYFLDKPINLSCGVTIAGETGIYKDDVNGTILIAKMDYDAIQWSTSSDNKNQEEEIKEEDMRYGNYLFHINIKWGKQPKERKDWNSPTWELGFTQMCTTIKNLRIINRTAPQDEPIDRLPACVLTGAPSAFDNVIFNDFCQAVRYVDEYIDNKRVTNCTFYCDPPLYVGNLQFFAFNLGFLGDGVLFEHNAVHEGKYNKGLRLNHCGGASVNSNILNADVLINKSMAVDLSSNHMEGNKTVEIKSSQVALRSNYIWIGNQPAVRIYSDSYGNKSVVTMDGNVFLFKDTITDSSKDESLFVCDAEIAIDEFSILNISNCYRYRSGQNFGDTRTFGVQVYKIKNNSLFSELEEFNNYSYALSQSSCICGGFAMIGAPFATAVSDCQIDPIAMLNGDVKWIGETGEYSYSAQVLLDKKRGIGLSSVDFNWWVNDDGGHTASSATVEKYEKKDNDKDEDEDNGRGVLISLGKATGKYLLRLFRIRLDKTEYKYVDIPICDSQYIYDNGVSVNGFGWKNSDEKGSVIITNPQIKRFEIRQNNVNVVIVGRITPDTDSWEDGDVIYIPATSSIKIVNH
;
A
#
# COMPACT_ATOMS: atom_id res chain seq x y z
N MET A 1 41.81 54.40 -43.21
CA MET A 1 41.21 54.09 -44.51
C MET A 1 40.04 53.17 -44.27
N ASN A 2 38.85 53.61 -44.70
CA ASN A 2 37.61 52.85 -44.71
C ASN A 2 37.73 51.60 -45.56
N THR A 3 37.35 50.44 -45.01
CA THR A 3 36.78 49.34 -45.80
C THR A 3 35.62 48.75 -45.01
N GLN A 4 34.42 49.02 -45.52
CA GLN A 4 33.14 48.51 -45.04
C GLN A 4 33.19 46.98 -44.90
N ARG A 5 32.82 46.47 -43.72
CA ARG A 5 32.30 45.11 -43.61
C ARG A 5 30.88 45.13 -44.19
N THR A 6 30.74 44.77 -45.46
CA THR A 6 29.47 44.28 -45.99
C THR A 6 29.16 42.95 -45.33
N ALA A 7 28.23 42.95 -44.38
CA ALA A 7 27.50 41.76 -44.03
C ALA A 7 26.75 41.30 -45.29
N LYS A 8 27.24 40.24 -45.94
CA LYS A 8 26.40 39.45 -46.83
C LYS A 8 25.42 38.71 -45.94
N ALA A 9 24.20 39.21 -45.87
CA ALA A 9 23.07 38.37 -45.53
C ALA A 9 23.00 37.29 -46.62
N GLU A 10 23.42 36.07 -46.31
CA GLU A 10 22.97 34.89 -47.06
C GLU A 10 21.51 34.66 -46.67
N THR A 11 20.62 35.41 -47.30
CA THR A 11 19.23 34.98 -47.46
C THR A 11 19.29 33.81 -48.44
N SER A 12 19.33 32.57 -47.94
CA SER A 12 18.97 31.42 -48.78
C SER A 12 17.48 31.58 -49.08
N ASP A 13 17.14 32.12 -50.24
CA ASP A 13 15.76 32.15 -50.72
C ASP A 13 15.26 30.70 -50.79
N LYS A 14 14.51 30.26 -49.77
CA LYS A 14 13.80 28.97 -49.80
C LYS A 14 12.86 29.00 -51.01
N LYS A 15 13.18 28.24 -52.05
CA LYS A 15 12.29 28.05 -53.21
C LYS A 15 11.18 27.09 -52.79
N ILE A 16 10.07 27.66 -52.31
CA ILE A 16 8.85 26.93 -51.94
C ILE A 16 7.99 26.75 -53.20
N LYS A 17 7.62 25.50 -53.51
CA LYS A 17 6.69 25.19 -54.60
C LYS A 17 5.34 24.73 -54.04
N ARG A 18 4.24 25.18 -54.64
CA ARG A 18 2.87 24.84 -54.22
C ARG A 18 2.10 24.13 -55.34
N ILE A 19 1.45 23.02 -55.00
CA ILE A 19 0.50 22.30 -55.85
C ILE A 19 -0.87 22.41 -55.19
N MET A 20 -1.89 22.75 -55.96
CA MET A 20 -3.27 22.66 -55.50
C MET A 20 -4.00 21.59 -56.32
N ILE A 21 -4.66 20.67 -55.62
CA ILE A 21 -5.44 19.59 -56.20
C ILE A 21 -6.92 19.89 -55.95
N SER A 22 -7.64 20.17 -57.03
CA SER A 22 -9.05 20.60 -57.02
C SER A 22 -10.00 19.62 -57.70
N GLU A 23 -9.49 18.48 -58.19
CA GLU A 23 -10.21 17.44 -58.93
C GLU A 23 -9.74 16.04 -58.49
N ASN A 24 -10.58 15.02 -58.67
CA ASN A 24 -10.21 13.63 -58.40
C ASN A 24 -9.03 13.22 -59.29
N CYS A 25 -7.94 12.75 -58.69
CA CYS A 25 -6.75 12.33 -59.45
C CYS A 25 -5.88 11.36 -58.63
N ASN A 26 -4.89 10.76 -59.31
CA ASN A 26 -3.82 10.03 -58.65
C ASN A 26 -2.74 11.02 -58.18
N LEU A 27 -2.29 10.92 -56.93
CA LEU A 27 -1.24 11.80 -56.39
C LEU A 27 0.05 11.71 -57.25
N SER A 28 0.35 10.51 -57.75
CA SER A 28 1.54 10.29 -58.57
C SER A 28 1.53 11.04 -59.91
N SER A 29 0.36 11.28 -60.51
CA SER A 29 0.28 12.05 -61.76
C SER A 29 0.58 13.52 -61.50
N LYS A 30 0.02 14.10 -60.43
CA LYS A 30 0.30 15.48 -60.03
C LYS A 30 1.75 15.71 -59.61
N LEU A 31 2.35 14.78 -58.87
CA LEU A 31 3.79 14.86 -58.54
C LEU A 31 4.69 14.75 -59.78
N SER A 32 4.27 14.01 -60.81
CA SER A 32 5.04 13.87 -62.05
C SER A 32 5.11 15.16 -62.89
N GLU A 33 4.15 16.07 -62.74
CA GLU A 33 4.14 17.40 -63.39
C GLU A 33 5.32 18.29 -62.93
N ILE A 34 6.08 17.86 -61.92
CA ILE A 34 7.06 18.69 -61.20
C ILE A 34 8.51 18.16 -61.30
N ARG A 35 8.73 16.95 -61.84
CA ARG A 35 10.00 16.17 -61.82
C ARG A 35 11.27 16.85 -62.37
N HIS A 36 11.27 18.15 -62.67
CA HIS A 36 12.38 18.88 -63.30
C HIS A 36 12.73 20.25 -62.69
N GLN A 37 12.60 20.52 -61.38
CA GLN A 37 13.04 21.82 -60.82
C GLN A 37 13.56 21.77 -59.36
N ASP A 38 14.66 22.49 -59.10
CA ASP A 38 15.34 22.66 -57.80
C ASP A 38 14.47 23.45 -56.78
N SER A 39 13.54 22.79 -56.08
CA SER A 39 12.83 23.35 -54.91
C SER A 39 13.37 22.78 -53.60
N THR A 40 13.48 23.64 -52.58
CA THR A 40 13.94 23.25 -51.23
C THR A 40 12.78 22.79 -50.32
N GLU A 41 11.54 23.06 -50.71
CA GLU A 41 10.32 22.73 -49.95
C GLU A 41 9.13 22.60 -50.92
N LEU A 42 8.28 21.58 -50.71
CA LEU A 42 7.12 21.30 -51.54
C LEU A 42 5.84 21.31 -50.70
N ILE A 43 4.81 22.04 -51.13
CA ILE A 43 3.49 22.06 -50.50
C ILE A 43 2.48 21.48 -51.49
N VAL A 44 1.72 20.47 -51.06
CA VAL A 44 0.65 19.85 -51.85
C VAL A 44 -0.65 20.00 -51.08
N SER A 45 -1.58 20.82 -51.57
CA SER A 45 -2.88 21.06 -50.92
C SER A 45 -4.02 20.41 -51.70
N ILE A 46 -4.84 19.62 -51.02
CA ILE A 46 -6.15 19.15 -51.52
C ILE A 46 -7.19 20.17 -51.05
N VAL A 47 -7.71 20.98 -51.97
CA VAL A 47 -8.44 22.23 -51.65
C VAL A 47 -9.94 22.19 -51.91
N ASN A 48 -10.42 21.15 -52.61
CA ASN A 48 -11.84 20.92 -52.86
C ASN A 48 -12.27 19.59 -52.23
N ASN A 49 -13.58 19.36 -52.11
CA ASN A 49 -14.12 18.07 -51.69
C ASN A 49 -13.92 16.99 -52.77
N VAL A 50 -12.69 16.52 -52.92
CA VAL A 50 -12.25 15.54 -53.91
C VAL A 50 -11.53 14.38 -53.24
N THR A 51 -11.44 13.26 -53.94
CA THR A 51 -10.66 12.10 -53.51
C THR A 51 -9.37 12.03 -54.30
N VAL A 52 -8.23 12.12 -53.61
CA VAL A 52 -6.90 11.93 -54.19
C VAL A 52 -6.42 10.52 -53.89
N MET A 53 -6.09 9.77 -54.94
CA MET A 53 -5.75 8.35 -54.85
C MET A 53 -4.24 8.13 -54.80
N VAL A 54 -3.79 7.22 -53.93
CA VAL A 54 -2.42 6.66 -53.90
C VAL A 54 -2.51 5.18 -54.27
N ASP A 55 -2.53 4.94 -55.58
CA ASP A 55 -2.73 3.64 -56.23
C ASP A 55 -1.44 2.81 -56.40
N LYS A 56 -0.30 3.39 -56.08
CA LYS A 56 1.02 2.75 -56.07
C LYS A 56 1.87 3.33 -54.95
N GLY A 57 2.98 2.67 -54.61
CA GLY A 57 3.95 3.19 -53.64
C GLY A 57 4.48 4.56 -54.04
N ILE A 58 4.29 5.57 -53.18
CA ILE A 58 4.83 6.92 -53.34
C ILE A 58 5.72 7.22 -52.15
N VAL A 59 6.92 7.74 -52.43
CA VAL A 59 7.81 8.33 -51.42
C VAL A 59 7.89 9.82 -51.74
N LEU A 60 7.45 10.65 -50.79
CA LEU A 60 7.59 12.09 -50.87
C LEU A 60 9.00 12.50 -50.44
N ASP A 61 9.53 13.53 -51.08
CA ASP A 61 10.84 14.08 -50.75
C ASP A 61 10.85 14.68 -49.32
N ASP A 62 12.05 14.87 -48.78
CA ASP A 62 12.25 15.57 -47.51
C ASP A 62 11.70 17.01 -47.61
N TYR A 63 11.23 17.57 -46.49
CA TYR A 63 10.63 18.92 -46.43
C TYR A 63 9.40 19.10 -47.34
N THR A 64 8.53 18.08 -47.41
CA THR A 64 7.24 18.14 -48.11
C THR A 64 6.08 18.32 -47.12
N HIS A 65 5.22 19.30 -47.35
CA HIS A 65 3.97 19.50 -46.60
C HIS A 65 2.78 19.04 -47.45
N LEU A 66 2.12 17.97 -47.04
CA LEU A 66 0.88 17.47 -47.66
C LEU A 66 -0.31 17.95 -46.82
N LEU A 67 -1.09 18.87 -47.36
CA LEU A 67 -2.25 19.48 -46.74
C LEU A 67 -3.54 18.89 -47.31
N ILE A 68 -4.41 18.40 -46.45
CA ILE A 68 -5.79 18.04 -46.77
C ILE A 68 -6.67 19.16 -46.19
N GLU A 69 -6.99 20.16 -47.02
CA GLU A 69 -7.82 21.32 -46.64
C GLU A 69 -9.32 21.02 -46.82
N ALA A 70 -9.64 20.22 -47.84
CA ALA A 70 -10.98 19.67 -48.07
C ALA A 70 -10.86 18.30 -48.76
N GLY A 71 -11.85 17.43 -48.55
CA GLY A 71 -11.93 16.13 -49.22
C GLY A 71 -11.20 14.99 -48.50
N LYS A 72 -10.71 14.02 -49.27
CA LYS A 72 -10.15 12.77 -48.76
C LYS A 72 -8.87 12.36 -49.50
N LEU A 73 -7.95 11.76 -48.76
CA LEU A 73 -6.80 11.05 -49.32
C LEU A 73 -7.08 9.55 -49.23
N ASN A 74 -7.10 8.83 -50.34
CA ASN A 74 -7.30 7.38 -50.36
C ASN A 74 -5.97 6.67 -50.60
N ILE A 75 -5.54 5.84 -49.65
CA ILE A 75 -4.29 5.09 -49.71
C ILE A 75 -4.60 3.61 -49.95
N ASP A 76 -4.39 3.13 -51.17
CA ASP A 76 -4.58 1.70 -51.50
C ASP A 76 -3.28 0.89 -51.36
N VAL A 77 -2.11 1.54 -51.44
CA VAL A 77 -0.80 0.87 -51.41
C VAL A 77 0.10 1.41 -50.30
N SER A 78 0.83 2.49 -50.56
CA SER A 78 1.70 3.10 -49.55
C SER A 78 2.09 4.53 -49.91
N LEU A 79 2.03 5.43 -48.92
CA LEU A 79 2.57 6.77 -48.95
C LEU A 79 3.61 6.93 -47.84
N THR A 80 4.87 7.16 -48.21
CA THR A 80 5.95 7.47 -47.27
C THR A 80 6.25 8.97 -47.31
N LEU A 81 6.22 9.62 -46.15
CA LEU A 81 6.63 11.02 -45.98
C LEU A 81 8.14 11.06 -45.76
N GLY A 82 8.85 11.95 -46.45
CA GLY A 82 10.27 12.21 -46.23
C GLY A 82 10.59 12.79 -44.85
N LYS A 83 11.87 13.01 -44.57
CA LYS A 83 12.32 13.63 -43.32
C LYS A 83 11.87 15.08 -43.25
N HIS A 84 11.48 15.53 -42.06
CA HIS A 84 11.00 16.89 -41.82
C HIS A 84 9.78 17.29 -42.66
N SER A 85 9.10 16.30 -43.23
CA SER A 85 7.84 16.46 -43.95
C SER A 85 6.68 16.46 -42.98
N GLU A 86 5.57 17.06 -43.38
CA GLU A 86 4.37 17.21 -42.56
C GLU A 86 3.13 16.76 -43.31
N LEU A 87 2.28 15.98 -42.64
CA LEU A 87 0.91 15.72 -43.06
C LEU A 87 0.00 16.60 -42.23
N ILE A 88 -0.74 17.50 -42.88
CA ILE A 88 -1.69 18.40 -42.24
C ILE A 88 -3.09 18.00 -42.67
N ILE A 89 -3.94 17.66 -41.72
CA ILE A 89 -5.33 17.26 -41.98
C ILE A 89 -6.25 18.30 -41.33
N SER A 90 -7.12 18.93 -42.11
CA SER A 90 -8.07 19.93 -41.60
C SER A 90 -9.31 19.26 -40.98
N PRO A 91 -10.05 19.97 -40.10
CA PRO A 91 -11.31 19.47 -39.54
C PRO A 91 -12.29 18.94 -40.60
N GLY A 92 -12.86 17.76 -40.34
CA GLY A 92 -13.77 17.07 -41.24
C GLY A 92 -13.11 16.36 -42.44
N CYS A 93 -11.78 16.41 -42.58
CA CYS A 93 -11.04 15.66 -43.60
C CYS A 93 -10.56 14.31 -43.06
N ILE A 94 -10.43 13.32 -43.94
CA ILE A 94 -10.08 11.95 -43.54
C ILE A 94 -9.17 11.28 -44.57
N VAL A 95 -8.28 10.41 -44.08
CA VAL A 95 -7.51 9.48 -44.88
C VAL A 95 -8.15 8.10 -44.81
N ILE A 96 -8.46 7.57 -45.99
CA ILE A 96 -9.22 6.32 -46.19
C ILE A 96 -8.35 5.29 -46.93
N GLY A 97 -8.87 4.07 -47.08
CA GLY A 97 -8.22 3.00 -47.86
C GLY A 97 -7.60 1.91 -46.98
N THR A 98 -6.83 1.02 -47.59
CA THR A 98 -6.28 -0.20 -46.93
C THR A 98 -4.76 -0.25 -46.90
N GLY A 99 -4.09 0.79 -47.42
CA GLY A 99 -2.65 0.86 -47.54
C GLY A 99 -1.95 1.48 -46.34
N ASN A 100 -0.67 1.79 -46.52
CA ASN A 100 0.22 2.24 -45.44
C ASN A 100 0.57 3.72 -45.54
N ILE A 101 0.48 4.45 -44.44
CA ILE A 101 1.10 5.77 -44.29
C ILE A 101 2.33 5.61 -43.40
N VAL A 102 3.49 6.00 -43.92
CA VAL A 102 4.77 5.75 -43.26
C VAL A 102 5.48 7.08 -43.00
N GLY A 103 5.69 7.42 -41.73
CA GLY A 103 6.53 8.54 -41.32
C GLY A 103 8.02 8.17 -41.38
N ASN A 104 8.88 9.10 -41.76
CA ASN A 104 10.33 8.95 -41.73
C ASN A 104 10.95 10.16 -41.02
N PHE A 105 10.71 10.30 -39.71
CA PHE A 105 10.93 11.54 -38.96
C PHE A 105 10.08 12.69 -39.52
N SER A 106 8.80 12.38 -39.73
CA SER A 106 7.78 13.28 -40.26
C SER A 106 6.78 13.66 -39.17
N HIS A 107 6.04 14.76 -39.35
CA HIS A 107 5.07 15.25 -38.37
C HIS A 107 3.62 15.10 -38.89
N LEU A 108 2.69 14.78 -37.99
CA LEU A 108 1.24 14.85 -38.25
C LEU A 108 0.64 16.03 -37.50
N SER A 109 0.03 16.98 -38.21
CA SER A 109 -0.80 18.03 -37.62
C SER A 109 -2.26 17.77 -37.97
N ALA A 110 -3.06 17.35 -36.99
CA ALA A 110 -4.47 16.99 -37.18
C ALA A 110 -5.33 17.44 -35.98
N PRO A 111 -6.63 17.74 -36.20
CA PRO A 111 -7.58 17.96 -35.12
C PRO A 111 -7.73 16.71 -34.23
N ILE A 112 -8.23 16.90 -33.00
CA ILE A 112 -8.49 15.80 -32.04
C ILE A 112 -9.85 15.15 -32.39
N GLU A 113 -9.91 14.50 -33.56
CA GLU A 113 -11.04 13.76 -34.10
C GLU A 113 -10.54 12.66 -35.05
N LYS A 114 -11.44 11.79 -35.55
CA LYS A 114 -11.06 10.69 -36.45
C LYS A 114 -10.55 11.23 -37.78
N VAL A 115 -9.27 10.97 -38.08
CA VAL A 115 -8.61 11.37 -39.34
C VAL A 115 -8.07 10.19 -40.15
N PHE A 116 -8.07 8.97 -39.58
CA PHE A 116 -7.75 7.72 -40.27
C PHE A 116 -8.92 6.73 -40.15
N GLU A 117 -9.32 6.11 -41.27
CA GLU A 117 -10.20 4.93 -41.21
C GLU A 117 -9.51 3.71 -40.56
N GLU A 118 -10.30 2.76 -40.06
CA GLU A 118 -9.81 1.55 -39.39
C GLU A 118 -8.81 0.76 -40.26
N SER A 119 -9.08 0.68 -41.56
CA SER A 119 -8.27 -0.10 -42.51
C SER A 119 -6.92 0.53 -42.90
N VAL A 120 -6.68 1.80 -42.56
CA VAL A 120 -5.41 2.47 -42.90
C VAL A 120 -4.33 2.12 -41.87
N ASN A 121 -3.18 1.61 -42.32
CA ASN A 121 -2.08 1.28 -41.40
C ASN A 121 -1.09 2.46 -41.31
N VAL A 122 -1.02 3.09 -40.13
CA VAL A 122 -0.07 4.19 -39.85
C VAL A 122 1.15 3.63 -39.12
N THR A 123 2.33 3.83 -39.70
CA THR A 123 3.60 3.24 -39.21
C THR A 123 4.77 4.18 -39.44
N GLY A 124 5.99 3.75 -39.10
CA GLY A 124 7.21 4.52 -39.27
C GLY A 124 7.52 5.42 -38.07
N PHE A 125 8.41 6.38 -38.26
CA PHE A 125 8.87 7.29 -37.21
C PHE A 125 8.21 8.65 -37.35
N TRP A 126 7.42 9.02 -36.35
CA TRP A 126 6.71 10.30 -36.29
C TRP A 126 7.32 11.20 -35.21
N THR A 127 7.43 12.50 -35.48
CA THR A 127 8.01 13.49 -34.56
C THR A 127 6.91 14.21 -33.77
N ASN A 128 5.84 13.51 -33.44
CA ASN A 128 4.71 14.05 -32.69
C ASN A 128 5.02 14.05 -31.19
N ASP A 129 4.86 15.20 -30.52
CA ASP A 129 5.00 15.29 -29.07
C ASP A 129 3.92 14.45 -28.35
N ARG A 130 2.71 14.42 -28.93
CA ARG A 130 1.57 13.63 -28.48
C ARG A 130 0.88 12.97 -29.67
N VAL A 131 0.44 11.73 -29.46
CA VAL A 131 -0.44 11.01 -30.37
C VAL A 131 -1.79 10.82 -29.70
N TYR A 132 -2.87 11.09 -30.43
CA TYR A 132 -4.23 11.08 -29.89
C TYR A 132 -4.98 9.84 -30.41
N PRO A 133 -5.54 8.99 -29.53
CA PRO A 133 -6.41 7.88 -29.95
C PRO A 133 -7.60 8.33 -30.80
N GLN A 134 -8.05 9.57 -30.64
CA GLN A 134 -9.12 10.18 -31.46
C GLN A 134 -8.82 10.14 -32.95
N TRP A 135 -7.54 10.25 -33.35
CA TRP A 135 -7.15 10.13 -34.76
C TRP A 135 -7.55 8.79 -35.38
N PHE A 136 -7.69 7.77 -34.55
CA PHE A 136 -8.05 6.39 -34.91
C PHE A 136 -9.47 6.01 -34.51
N GLY A 137 -10.28 6.96 -34.03
CA GLY A 137 -11.70 6.76 -33.74
C GLY A 137 -12.07 6.55 -32.26
N ALA A 138 -11.16 6.77 -31.30
CA ALA A 138 -11.57 6.81 -29.90
C ALA A 138 -12.53 7.99 -29.65
N GLU A 139 -13.60 7.76 -28.88
CA GLU A 139 -14.57 8.81 -28.53
C GLU A 139 -14.46 9.16 -27.04
N ALA A 140 -14.41 10.44 -26.74
CA ALA A 140 -14.44 10.97 -25.39
C ALA A 140 -15.88 11.38 -25.04
N TYR A 141 -16.52 10.65 -24.14
CA TYR A 141 -17.87 10.96 -23.67
C TYR A 141 -17.85 11.97 -22.52
N ASP A 142 -18.94 12.73 -22.41
CA ASP A 142 -19.14 13.65 -21.30
C ASP A 142 -19.28 12.90 -19.96
N CYS A 143 -18.81 13.56 -18.92
CA CYS A 143 -18.65 13.10 -17.56
C CYS A 143 -19.91 13.25 -16.68
N GLU A 144 -20.88 14.07 -17.09
CA GLU A 144 -22.09 14.36 -16.31
C GLU A 144 -23.16 13.26 -16.35
N THR A 145 -23.00 12.22 -17.17
CA THR A 145 -23.90 11.06 -17.21
C THR A 145 -23.14 9.74 -17.21
N PRO A 146 -22.85 9.16 -16.02
CA PRO A 146 -22.52 7.74 -15.93
C PRO A 146 -23.73 6.84 -16.23
N GLU A 147 -24.95 7.39 -16.28
CA GLU A 147 -26.13 6.74 -16.83
C GLU A 147 -26.07 6.80 -18.36
N LEU A 148 -25.90 5.63 -18.95
CA LEU A 148 -25.94 5.40 -20.38
C LEU A 148 -27.17 6.10 -20.99
N PRO A 149 -27.03 6.96 -22.01
CA PRO A 149 -28.16 7.35 -22.83
C PRO A 149 -28.83 6.09 -23.34
N THR A 150 -30.10 5.88 -22.99
CA THR A 150 -30.83 4.66 -23.31
C THR A 150 -30.91 4.52 -24.84
N GLY A 151 -30.23 3.52 -25.40
CA GLY A 151 -30.25 3.21 -26.83
C GLY A 151 -29.09 3.72 -27.70
N GLN A 152 -28.01 4.28 -27.11
CA GLN A 152 -26.79 4.61 -27.84
C GLN A 152 -25.73 3.50 -27.68
N GLU A 153 -25.29 2.89 -28.78
CA GLU A 153 -24.11 2.01 -28.77
C GLU A 153 -22.87 2.86 -28.43
N LEU A 154 -22.18 2.50 -27.36
CA LEU A 154 -20.94 3.16 -26.97
C LEU A 154 -19.77 2.58 -27.77
N SER A 155 -18.88 3.44 -28.25
CA SER A 155 -17.73 3.02 -29.03
C SER A 155 -16.60 2.49 -28.13
N ASP A 156 -16.03 1.36 -28.54
CA ASP A 156 -14.82 0.77 -27.94
C ASP A 156 -13.59 1.58 -28.37
N SER A 157 -12.86 2.11 -27.40
CA SER A 157 -11.62 2.89 -27.63
C SER A 157 -10.35 2.03 -27.59
N SER A 158 -10.45 0.72 -27.31
CA SER A 158 -9.28 -0.16 -27.12
C SER A 158 -8.35 -0.19 -28.34
N GLU A 159 -8.91 -0.43 -29.54
CA GLU A 159 -8.12 -0.52 -30.78
C GLU A 159 -7.50 0.83 -31.16
N ALA A 160 -8.23 1.93 -30.95
CA ALA A 160 -7.75 3.27 -31.24
C ALA A 160 -6.55 3.66 -30.35
N ILE A 161 -6.57 3.28 -29.07
CA ILE A 161 -5.43 3.46 -28.15
C ILE A 161 -4.25 2.60 -28.59
N GLU A 162 -4.45 1.34 -28.96
CA GLU A 162 -3.38 0.45 -29.42
C GLU A 162 -2.74 0.97 -30.73
N ARG A 163 -3.55 1.48 -31.67
CA ARG A 163 -3.05 2.12 -32.91
C ARG A 163 -2.25 3.39 -32.63
N ALA A 164 -2.69 4.22 -31.68
CA ALA A 164 -1.93 5.39 -31.24
C ALA A 164 -0.58 4.99 -30.60
N ALA A 165 -0.57 3.95 -29.75
CA ALA A 165 0.65 3.41 -29.16
C ALA A 165 1.61 2.87 -30.23
N LYS A 166 1.09 2.19 -31.26
CA LYS A 166 1.87 1.69 -32.39
C LYS A 166 2.46 2.82 -33.25
N MET A 167 1.70 3.89 -33.48
CA MET A 167 2.17 5.06 -34.23
C MET A 167 3.27 5.81 -33.48
N THR A 168 3.13 6.00 -32.17
CA THR A 168 4.13 6.71 -31.37
C THR A 168 5.42 5.89 -31.24
N CYS A 169 5.32 4.54 -31.19
CA CYS A 169 6.41 3.60 -30.92
C CYS A 169 7.01 3.79 -29.52
N CYS A 170 7.66 4.94 -29.28
CA CYS A 170 8.08 5.43 -27.97
C CYS A 170 7.64 6.90 -27.85
N GLY A 171 6.87 7.24 -26.84
CA GLY A 171 6.32 8.59 -26.69
C GLY A 171 4.98 8.62 -25.96
N GLU A 172 4.35 9.80 -25.92
CA GLU A 172 3.09 10.01 -25.20
C GLU A 172 1.88 9.76 -26.10
N VAL A 173 1.05 8.80 -25.70
CA VAL A 173 -0.35 8.67 -26.12
C VAL A 173 -1.18 9.44 -25.11
N PHE A 174 -1.76 10.56 -25.55
CA PHE A 174 -2.51 11.45 -24.69
C PHE A 174 -4.00 11.28 -24.91
N LEU A 175 -4.74 11.00 -23.84
CA LEU A 175 -6.19 10.95 -23.79
C LEU A 175 -6.71 12.23 -23.13
N PRO A 176 -7.24 13.19 -23.90
CA PRO A 176 -7.93 14.35 -23.35
C PRO A 176 -9.03 13.96 -22.38
N ARG A 177 -9.44 14.90 -21.53
CA ARG A 177 -10.56 14.74 -20.59
C ARG A 177 -11.79 14.11 -21.25
N GLY A 178 -12.40 13.18 -20.53
CA GLY A 178 -13.60 12.47 -20.96
C GLY A 178 -13.60 11.02 -20.49
N VAL A 179 -14.72 10.34 -20.75
CA VAL A 179 -14.92 8.93 -20.44
C VAL A 179 -14.69 8.10 -21.70
N TYR A 180 -13.85 7.06 -21.61
CA TYR A 180 -13.55 6.13 -22.70
C TYR A 180 -13.91 4.71 -22.28
N PHE A 181 -14.59 3.98 -23.15
CA PHE A 181 -14.97 2.58 -22.91
C PHE A 181 -13.98 1.63 -23.55
N LEU A 182 -13.59 0.59 -22.81
CA LEU A 182 -12.60 -0.39 -23.22
C LEU A 182 -13.16 -1.81 -23.10
N ASP A 183 -13.38 -2.44 -24.25
CA ASP A 183 -13.99 -3.78 -24.32
C ASP A 183 -12.93 -4.87 -24.55
N LYS A 184 -11.66 -4.50 -24.80
CA LYS A 184 -10.57 -5.43 -25.12
C LYS A 184 -9.27 -5.09 -24.36
N PRO A 185 -8.40 -6.08 -24.11
CA PRO A 185 -7.05 -5.81 -23.63
C PRO A 185 -6.24 -4.93 -24.61
N ILE A 186 -5.41 -4.05 -24.06
CA ILE A 186 -4.53 -3.15 -24.81
C ILE A 186 -3.09 -3.64 -24.69
N ASN A 187 -2.44 -3.90 -25.82
CA ASN A 187 -1.04 -4.34 -25.84
C ASN A 187 -0.10 -3.16 -26.10
N LEU A 188 0.86 -2.96 -25.21
CA LEU A 188 1.81 -1.86 -25.24
C LEU A 188 3.24 -2.39 -25.32
N SER A 189 4.04 -1.82 -26.21
CA SER A 189 5.49 -2.02 -26.23
C SER A 189 6.19 -1.22 -25.13
N CYS A 190 7.47 -1.49 -24.89
CA CYS A 190 8.32 -0.65 -24.05
C CYS A 190 8.42 0.78 -24.63
N GLY A 191 8.46 1.80 -23.77
CA GLY A 191 8.69 3.20 -24.18
C GLY A 191 7.44 4.03 -24.41
N VAL A 192 6.25 3.42 -24.33
CA VAL A 192 4.97 4.13 -24.48
C VAL A 192 4.55 4.74 -23.15
N THR A 193 4.14 6.01 -23.17
CA THR A 193 3.46 6.67 -22.04
C THR A 193 1.97 6.80 -22.36
N ILE A 194 1.10 6.21 -21.55
CA ILE A 194 -0.35 6.49 -21.60
C ILE A 194 -0.63 7.58 -20.55
N ALA A 195 -1.12 8.72 -21.01
CA ALA A 195 -1.36 9.89 -20.17
C ALA A 195 -2.79 10.41 -20.34
N GLY A 196 -3.41 10.79 -19.23
CA GLY A 196 -4.67 11.53 -19.21
C GLY A 196 -4.56 12.93 -18.63
N GLU A 197 -5.70 13.58 -18.48
CA GLU A 197 -5.88 14.75 -17.63
C GLU A 197 -6.23 14.32 -16.20
N THR A 198 -5.61 14.96 -15.21
CA THR A 198 -5.80 14.65 -13.79
C THR A 198 -7.24 14.93 -13.37
N GLY A 199 -7.96 13.90 -12.93
CA GLY A 199 -9.27 14.03 -12.29
C GLY A 199 -9.18 14.18 -10.77
N ILE A 200 -10.30 14.57 -10.15
CA ILE A 200 -10.44 14.63 -8.69
C ILE A 200 -11.30 13.44 -8.25
N TYR A 201 -10.89 12.75 -7.18
CA TYR A 201 -11.68 11.68 -6.58
C TYR A 201 -13.06 12.23 -6.15
N LYS A 202 -14.15 11.69 -6.73
CA LYS A 202 -15.57 12.10 -6.61
C LYS A 202 -16.06 13.23 -7.53
N ASP A 203 -15.19 13.85 -8.31
CA ASP A 203 -15.58 14.83 -9.34
C ASP A 203 -15.00 14.40 -10.70
N ASP A 204 -15.75 13.51 -11.34
CA ASP A 204 -15.38 12.85 -12.60
C ASP A 204 -15.37 13.81 -13.80
N VAL A 205 -15.77 15.07 -13.60
CA VAL A 205 -15.96 16.03 -14.70
C VAL A 205 -14.70 16.69 -15.25
N ASN A 206 -13.59 16.53 -14.54
CA ASN A 206 -12.36 17.26 -14.83
C ASN A 206 -11.19 16.38 -15.29
N GLY A 207 -11.38 15.05 -15.38
CA GLY A 207 -10.29 14.11 -15.68
C GLY A 207 -10.56 13.14 -16.83
N THR A 208 -9.56 12.31 -17.10
CA THR A 208 -9.65 11.20 -18.05
C THR A 208 -10.01 9.90 -17.32
N ILE A 209 -11.11 9.26 -17.74
CA ILE A 209 -11.64 8.05 -17.12
C ILE A 209 -11.67 6.92 -18.16
N LEU A 210 -11.06 5.80 -17.82
CA LEU A 210 -11.12 4.57 -18.60
C LEU A 210 -12.08 3.59 -17.92
N ILE A 211 -13.15 3.20 -18.60
CA ILE A 211 -14.11 2.22 -18.11
C ILE A 211 -13.86 0.90 -18.81
N ALA A 212 -13.35 -0.09 -18.07
CA ALA A 212 -13.24 -1.45 -18.56
C ALA A 212 -14.63 -2.12 -18.56
N LYS A 213 -14.95 -2.77 -19.68
CA LYS A 213 -16.15 -3.59 -19.94
C LYS A 213 -15.77 -4.92 -20.58
N MET A 214 -14.82 -5.62 -19.96
CA MET A 214 -14.28 -6.86 -20.50
C MET A 214 -15.28 -8.03 -20.43
N ASP A 215 -15.36 -8.89 -21.43
CA ASP A 215 -16.22 -10.08 -21.36
C ASP A 215 -15.79 -11.02 -20.20
N TYR A 216 -16.64 -11.15 -19.17
CA TYR A 216 -16.40 -12.00 -17.99
C TYR A 216 -16.42 -13.49 -18.33
N ASP A 217 -17.21 -13.92 -19.32
CA ASP A 217 -17.27 -15.33 -19.72
C ASP A 217 -15.98 -15.76 -20.43
N ALA A 218 -15.23 -14.81 -20.97
CA ALA A 218 -13.89 -15.02 -21.50
C ALA A 218 -12.82 -15.14 -20.39
N ILE A 219 -13.12 -14.75 -19.14
CA ILE A 219 -12.21 -14.86 -17.99
C ILE A 219 -12.12 -16.32 -17.55
N GLN A 220 -11.17 -17.05 -18.12
CA GLN A 220 -10.88 -18.43 -17.75
C GLN A 220 -10.12 -18.48 -16.42
N TRP A 221 -10.78 -18.96 -15.36
CA TRP A 221 -10.12 -19.47 -14.16
C TRP A 221 -9.97 -20.97 -14.34
N SER A 222 -8.76 -21.52 -14.23
CA SER A 222 -8.63 -22.94 -13.96
C SER A 222 -8.44 -23.12 -12.48
N THR A 223 -9.48 -23.59 -11.79
CA THR A 223 -9.19 -24.53 -10.70
C THR A 223 -8.47 -25.69 -11.35
N SER A 224 -7.31 -26.09 -10.83
CA SER A 224 -6.64 -27.29 -11.33
C SER A 224 -7.68 -28.41 -11.31
N SER A 225 -8.08 -28.87 -12.50
CA SER A 225 -9.10 -29.88 -12.67
C SER A 225 -8.56 -31.19 -12.11
N ASP A 226 -8.89 -31.47 -10.85
CA ASP A 226 -9.08 -32.81 -10.26
C ASP A 226 -9.72 -32.76 -8.84
N ASN A 227 -9.77 -31.62 -8.14
CA ASN A 227 -10.49 -31.51 -6.86
C ASN A 227 -11.91 -30.95 -7.05
N LYS A 228 -12.84 -31.79 -7.55
CA LYS A 228 -14.29 -31.53 -7.48
C LYS A 228 -14.87 -31.72 -6.07
N ASN A 229 -14.03 -32.07 -5.09
CA ASN A 229 -14.40 -32.19 -3.69
C ASN A 229 -13.42 -31.37 -2.85
N GLN A 230 -13.97 -30.55 -1.95
CA GLN A 230 -13.33 -29.76 -0.87
C GLN A 230 -12.91 -28.32 -1.24
N GLU A 231 -13.57 -27.36 -0.58
CA GLU A 231 -13.03 -26.34 0.35
C GLU A 231 -11.53 -25.99 0.34
N GLU A 232 -10.80 -26.15 -0.76
CA GLU A 232 -9.43 -25.65 -0.91
C GLU A 232 -9.43 -24.24 -1.51
N GLU A 233 -8.72 -23.34 -0.83
CA GLU A 233 -8.51 -21.95 -1.18
C GLU A 233 -7.85 -21.83 -2.56
N ILE A 234 -8.51 -21.18 -3.53
CA ILE A 234 -7.90 -20.80 -4.81
C ILE A 234 -6.75 -19.84 -4.49
N LYS A 235 -5.54 -20.10 -5.00
CA LYS A 235 -4.35 -19.31 -4.72
C LYS A 235 -4.07 -18.28 -5.81
N GLU A 236 -3.26 -17.26 -5.51
CA GLU A 236 -2.84 -16.24 -6.49
C GLU A 236 -2.14 -16.85 -7.73
N GLU A 237 -1.50 -18.00 -7.56
CA GLU A 237 -0.87 -18.79 -8.63
C GLU A 237 -1.87 -19.45 -9.59
N ASP A 238 -3.16 -19.51 -9.24
CA ASP A 238 -4.23 -20.10 -10.05
C ASP A 238 -4.87 -19.09 -11.03
N MET A 239 -4.55 -17.80 -10.93
CA MET A 239 -4.98 -16.80 -11.92
C MET A 239 -4.30 -17.06 -13.26
N ARG A 240 -5.11 -17.33 -14.29
CA ARG A 240 -4.61 -17.30 -15.68
C ARG A 240 -4.30 -15.87 -16.06
N TYR A 241 -3.13 -15.72 -16.65
CA TYR A 241 -2.49 -14.45 -16.94
C TYR A 241 -3.18 -13.58 -18.02
N GLY A 242 -4.26 -14.03 -18.67
CA GLY A 242 -4.90 -13.30 -19.79
C GLY A 242 -5.96 -12.26 -19.41
N ASN A 243 -6.20 -12.00 -18.13
CA ASN A 243 -7.35 -11.22 -17.64
C ASN A 243 -6.97 -9.79 -17.22
N TYR A 244 -6.05 -9.16 -17.95
CA TYR A 244 -5.57 -7.81 -17.65
C TYR A 244 -6.02 -6.82 -18.74
N LEU A 245 -6.38 -5.60 -18.33
CA LEU A 245 -6.73 -4.51 -19.24
C LEU A 245 -5.53 -4.04 -20.07
N PHE A 246 -4.37 -3.92 -19.45
CA PHE A 246 -3.12 -3.53 -20.09
C PHE A 246 -2.09 -4.64 -20.03
N HIS A 247 -1.49 -4.97 -21.17
CA HIS A 247 -0.32 -5.81 -21.30
C HIS A 247 0.87 -4.96 -21.73
N ILE A 248 1.85 -4.78 -20.85
CA ILE A 248 3.06 -4.01 -21.16
C ILE A 248 4.21 -4.99 -21.40
N ASN A 249 4.77 -5.00 -22.60
CA ASN A 249 5.94 -5.81 -22.97
C ASN A 249 5.75 -7.30 -22.64
N ILE A 250 4.57 -7.87 -22.94
CA ILE A 250 4.23 -9.25 -22.58
C ILE A 250 4.38 -10.17 -23.78
N LYS A 251 5.07 -11.28 -23.56
CA LYS A 251 5.11 -12.41 -24.46
C LYS A 251 4.48 -13.64 -23.83
N TRP A 252 3.46 -14.14 -24.51
CA TRP A 252 2.80 -15.39 -24.17
C TRP A 252 3.63 -16.57 -24.68
N GLY A 253 4.07 -17.46 -23.77
CA GLY A 253 4.80 -18.68 -24.14
C GLY A 253 4.00 -19.59 -25.09
N LYS A 254 4.68 -20.33 -25.98
CA LYS A 254 4.07 -21.43 -26.75
C LYS A 254 4.02 -22.69 -25.89
N GLN A 255 2.89 -23.39 -25.93
CA GLN A 255 2.68 -24.67 -25.25
C GLN A 255 3.79 -25.68 -25.56
N PRO A 256 4.54 -26.20 -24.57
CA PRO A 256 5.26 -27.45 -24.73
C PRO A 256 4.23 -28.59 -24.76
N LYS A 257 4.28 -29.48 -25.75
CA LYS A 257 3.34 -30.61 -25.91
C LYS A 257 3.42 -31.65 -24.76
N GLU A 258 4.37 -31.54 -23.84
CA GLU A 258 4.73 -32.62 -22.90
C GLU A 258 4.71 -32.25 -21.40
N ARG A 259 4.41 -30.99 -21.03
CA ARG A 259 4.16 -30.60 -19.64
C ARG A 259 2.74 -30.05 -19.48
N LYS A 260 2.03 -30.51 -18.44
CA LYS A 260 0.69 -30.04 -18.06
C LYS A 260 0.75 -28.71 -17.26
N ASP A 261 1.84 -27.98 -17.37
CA ASP A 261 2.13 -26.78 -16.58
C ASP A 261 2.06 -25.62 -17.59
N TRP A 262 0.95 -24.89 -17.58
CA TRP A 262 0.60 -23.90 -18.61
C TRP A 262 1.43 -22.60 -18.57
N ASN A 263 1.39 -21.88 -19.70
CA ASN A 263 2.06 -20.62 -20.06
C ASN A 263 2.13 -19.55 -18.95
N SER A 264 3.27 -19.44 -18.25
CA SER A 264 3.60 -18.20 -17.53
C SER A 264 3.97 -17.10 -18.56
N PRO A 265 3.35 -15.91 -18.51
CA PRO A 265 3.76 -14.76 -19.30
C PRO A 265 5.20 -14.43 -18.92
N THR A 266 5.97 -14.11 -19.94
CA THR A 266 7.30 -13.54 -19.79
C THR A 266 7.31 -12.18 -20.48
N TRP A 267 8.42 -11.47 -20.41
CA TRP A 267 8.63 -10.28 -21.18
C TRP A 267 8.84 -10.56 -22.68
N GLU A 268 8.41 -9.63 -23.53
CA GLU A 268 8.75 -9.66 -24.96
C GLU A 268 10.21 -9.22 -25.17
N LEU A 269 10.62 -8.15 -24.51
CA LEU A 269 11.98 -7.63 -24.49
C LEU A 269 12.52 -7.58 -23.05
N GLY A 270 13.55 -8.36 -22.75
CA GLY A 270 14.17 -8.37 -21.42
C GLY A 270 15.18 -7.24 -21.21
N PHE A 271 15.49 -6.95 -19.94
CA PHE A 271 16.52 -5.98 -19.51
C PHE A 271 16.36 -4.57 -20.10
N THR A 272 15.12 -4.10 -20.21
CA THR A 272 14.80 -2.77 -20.73
C THR A 272 15.04 -1.68 -19.69
N GLN A 273 15.14 -0.43 -20.15
CA GLN A 273 15.22 0.73 -19.25
C GLN A 273 13.81 1.14 -18.80
N MET A 274 13.69 1.88 -17.69
CA MET A 274 12.43 2.49 -17.26
C MET A 274 12.01 3.58 -18.24
N CYS A 275 11.12 3.23 -19.17
CA CYS A 275 10.68 4.11 -20.26
C CYS A 275 9.16 4.03 -20.55
N THR A 276 8.44 3.10 -19.91
CA THR A 276 6.98 3.02 -20.01
C THR A 276 6.33 3.68 -18.81
N THR A 277 5.24 4.42 -19.02
CA THR A 277 4.50 5.09 -17.94
C THR A 277 3.00 5.07 -18.17
N ILE A 278 2.21 4.86 -17.10
CA ILE A 278 0.78 5.14 -17.09
C ILE A 278 0.54 6.21 -16.03
N LYS A 279 -0.06 7.35 -16.41
CA LYS A 279 -0.20 8.49 -15.49
C LYS A 279 -1.47 9.32 -15.68
N ASN A 280 -1.93 9.95 -14.60
CA ASN A 280 -3.06 10.89 -14.58
C ASN A 280 -4.36 10.29 -15.14
N LEU A 281 -4.71 9.09 -14.68
CA LEU A 281 -5.89 8.36 -15.14
C LEU A 281 -6.69 7.84 -13.97
N ARG A 282 -8.01 7.82 -14.12
CA ARG A 282 -8.87 6.94 -13.32
C ARG A 282 -9.29 5.76 -14.19
N ILE A 283 -9.08 4.55 -13.70
CA ILE A 283 -9.43 3.31 -14.39
C ILE A 283 -10.44 2.58 -13.53
N ILE A 284 -11.62 2.33 -14.08
CA ILE A 284 -12.75 1.75 -13.37
C ILE A 284 -13.16 0.44 -14.04
N ASN A 285 -13.25 -0.62 -13.26
CA ASN A 285 -13.95 -1.83 -13.66
C ASN A 285 -15.45 -1.65 -13.41
N ARG A 286 -16.28 -1.55 -14.47
CA ARG A 286 -17.76 -1.45 -14.34
C ARG A 286 -18.49 -2.65 -14.93
N THR A 287 -17.83 -3.80 -14.95
CA THR A 287 -18.18 -4.83 -15.93
C THR A 287 -19.38 -5.72 -15.56
N ALA A 288 -20.11 -5.46 -14.48
CA ALA A 288 -21.30 -6.26 -14.15
C ALA A 288 -22.59 -5.60 -14.68
N PRO A 289 -23.57 -6.37 -15.21
CA PRO A 289 -24.96 -5.94 -15.13
C PRO A 289 -25.24 -5.65 -13.65
N GLN A 290 -25.90 -4.52 -13.34
CA GLN A 290 -26.14 -4.10 -11.95
C GLN A 290 -27.04 -5.06 -11.14
N ASP A 291 -27.43 -6.20 -11.74
CA ASP A 291 -28.45 -7.11 -11.23
C ASP A 291 -27.97 -8.55 -10.97
N GLU A 292 -26.74 -8.95 -11.36
CA GLU A 292 -26.24 -10.33 -11.17
C GLU A 292 -24.96 -10.41 -10.32
N PRO A 293 -24.89 -11.35 -9.35
CA PRO A 293 -23.67 -11.61 -8.58
C PRO A 293 -22.51 -12.06 -9.47
N ILE A 294 -21.31 -11.51 -9.23
CA ILE A 294 -20.07 -11.94 -9.89
C ILE A 294 -19.11 -12.59 -8.88
N ASP A 295 -18.46 -13.69 -9.26
CA ASP A 295 -17.48 -14.40 -8.42
C ASP A 295 -16.03 -14.14 -8.87
N ARG A 296 -15.83 -13.35 -9.93
CA ARG A 296 -14.53 -13.03 -10.54
C ARG A 296 -14.40 -11.53 -10.78
N LEU A 297 -13.18 -11.01 -10.69
CA LEU A 297 -12.83 -9.63 -11.04
C LEU A 297 -11.63 -9.63 -12.00
N PRO A 298 -11.61 -8.80 -13.05
CA PRO A 298 -10.43 -8.58 -13.88
C PRO A 298 -9.31 -7.90 -13.08
N ALA A 299 -8.09 -8.01 -13.60
CA ALA A 299 -6.95 -7.23 -13.16
C ALA A 299 -6.68 -6.07 -14.13
N CYS A 300 -5.98 -5.04 -13.70
CA CYS A 300 -5.77 -3.86 -14.52
C CYS A 300 -4.51 -3.97 -15.39
N VAL A 301 -3.32 -4.09 -14.80
CA VAL A 301 -2.05 -4.06 -15.55
C VAL A 301 -1.18 -5.28 -15.27
N LEU A 302 -0.74 -5.94 -16.34
CA LEU A 302 0.35 -6.92 -16.33
C LEU A 302 1.55 -6.35 -17.09
N THR A 303 2.71 -6.31 -16.44
CA THR A 303 3.92 -5.73 -17.04
C THR A 303 5.14 -6.65 -16.99
N GLY A 304 5.80 -6.74 -18.13
CA GLY A 304 7.09 -7.40 -18.35
C GLY A 304 8.25 -6.41 -18.50
N ALA A 305 8.05 -5.12 -18.18
CA ALA A 305 9.09 -4.10 -18.30
C ALA A 305 9.12 -3.19 -17.07
N PRO A 306 10.29 -2.57 -16.76
CA PRO A 306 10.34 -1.46 -15.82
C PRO A 306 9.35 -0.36 -16.24
N SER A 307 8.37 -0.11 -15.38
CA SER A 307 7.24 0.77 -15.68
C SER A 307 6.99 1.71 -14.50
N ALA A 308 6.57 2.93 -14.80
CA ALA A 308 6.12 3.88 -13.80
C ALA A 308 4.59 4.04 -13.84
N PHE A 309 3.96 3.99 -12.66
CA PHE A 309 2.56 4.33 -12.48
C PHE A 309 2.52 5.56 -11.58
N ASP A 310 1.94 6.65 -12.08
CA ASP A 310 1.96 7.93 -11.36
C ASP A 310 0.60 8.63 -11.38
N ASN A 311 0.04 8.92 -10.21
CA ASN A 311 -1.27 9.58 -10.10
C ASN A 311 -2.37 8.81 -10.86
N VAL A 312 -2.44 7.50 -10.62
CA VAL A 312 -3.45 6.61 -11.20
C VAL A 312 -4.40 6.12 -10.11
N ILE A 313 -5.71 6.27 -10.34
CA ILE A 313 -6.76 5.76 -9.47
C ILE A 313 -7.32 4.47 -10.07
N PHE A 314 -7.24 3.38 -9.34
CA PHE A 314 -7.76 2.07 -9.74
C PHE A 314 -9.01 1.74 -8.92
N ASN A 315 -10.11 1.42 -9.59
CA ASN A 315 -11.37 1.06 -8.97
C ASN A 315 -11.80 -0.36 -9.38
N ASP A 316 -12.02 -1.21 -8.38
CA ASP A 316 -12.75 -2.48 -8.46
C ASP A 316 -12.11 -3.54 -9.36
N PHE A 317 -10.78 -3.50 -9.48
CA PHE A 317 -9.98 -4.60 -10.03
C PHE A 317 -9.53 -5.53 -8.90
N CYS A 318 -9.38 -6.83 -9.15
CA CYS A 318 -8.75 -7.71 -8.15
C CYS A 318 -7.29 -7.33 -7.90
N GLN A 319 -6.60 -6.80 -8.92
CA GLN A 319 -5.19 -6.42 -8.85
C GLN A 319 -4.96 -5.20 -9.76
N ALA A 320 -4.32 -4.16 -9.23
CA ALA A 320 -4.00 -2.94 -9.98
C ALA A 320 -2.82 -3.18 -10.90
N VAL A 321 -1.68 -3.60 -10.34
CA VAL A 321 -0.45 -3.80 -11.08
C VAL A 321 0.21 -5.10 -10.66
N ARG A 322 0.52 -5.93 -11.66
CA ARG A 322 1.35 -7.10 -11.51
C ARG A 322 2.56 -7.04 -12.44
N TYR A 323 3.74 -7.26 -11.89
CA TYR A 323 4.93 -7.58 -12.67
C TYR A 323 5.03 -9.10 -12.88
N VAL A 324 5.45 -9.52 -14.07
CA VAL A 324 5.76 -10.94 -14.34
C VAL A 324 6.93 -11.42 -13.47
N ASP A 325 7.08 -12.74 -13.37
CA ASP A 325 8.13 -13.35 -12.55
C ASP A 325 9.50 -13.42 -13.27
N GLU A 326 9.96 -12.27 -13.77
CA GLU A 326 11.24 -12.06 -14.45
C GLU A 326 12.10 -11.02 -13.71
N TYR A 327 13.39 -10.91 -14.08
CA TYR A 327 14.32 -9.95 -13.48
C TYR A 327 14.07 -8.50 -13.94
N ILE A 328 13.30 -7.71 -13.19
CA ILE A 328 12.88 -6.37 -13.61
C ILE A 328 13.31 -5.32 -12.58
N ASP A 329 14.26 -4.47 -12.95
CA ASP A 329 14.72 -3.34 -12.12
C ASP A 329 13.80 -2.12 -12.22
N ASN A 330 13.99 -1.15 -11.32
CA ASN A 330 13.38 0.19 -11.37
C ASN A 330 11.85 0.19 -11.48
N LYS A 331 11.18 -0.76 -10.81
CA LYS A 331 9.71 -0.79 -10.71
C LYS A 331 9.24 0.42 -9.90
N ARG A 332 8.30 1.21 -10.43
CA ARG A 332 7.85 2.46 -9.79
C ARG A 332 6.33 2.58 -9.73
N VAL A 333 5.80 2.83 -8.53
CA VAL A 333 4.39 3.17 -8.30
C VAL A 333 4.34 4.34 -7.32
N THR A 334 3.83 5.49 -7.77
CA THR A 334 3.78 6.72 -6.98
C THR A 334 2.43 7.42 -7.09
N ASN A 335 1.98 8.04 -5.99
CA ASN A 335 0.77 8.86 -5.98
C ASN A 335 -0.50 8.10 -6.46
N CYS A 336 -0.50 6.77 -6.43
CA CYS A 336 -1.61 5.95 -6.91
C CYS A 336 -2.60 5.66 -5.79
N THR A 337 -3.87 5.53 -6.15
CA THR A 337 -4.94 5.14 -5.22
C THR A 337 -5.62 3.87 -5.69
N PHE A 338 -5.90 2.95 -4.78
CA PHE A 338 -6.60 1.70 -5.05
C PHE A 338 -7.83 1.52 -4.15
N TYR A 339 -8.96 1.23 -4.79
CA TYR A 339 -10.22 0.85 -4.16
C TYR A 339 -10.69 -0.49 -4.72
N CYS A 340 -11.16 -1.38 -3.85
CA CYS A 340 -11.77 -2.64 -4.25
C CYS A 340 -12.92 -3.00 -3.31
N ASP A 341 -14.11 -2.48 -3.61
CA ASP A 341 -15.35 -2.85 -2.92
C ASP A 341 -16.53 -2.95 -3.90
N PRO A 342 -16.45 -3.84 -4.91
CA PRO A 342 -17.50 -3.99 -5.90
C PRO A 342 -18.79 -4.53 -5.25
N PRO A 343 -19.95 -3.87 -5.44
CA PRO A 343 -21.19 -4.15 -4.69
C PRO A 343 -21.79 -5.54 -4.94
N LEU A 344 -21.52 -6.15 -6.10
CA LEU A 344 -22.08 -7.45 -6.50
C LEU A 344 -21.07 -8.60 -6.45
N TYR A 345 -19.86 -8.36 -5.96
CA TYR A 345 -18.86 -9.40 -5.86
C TYR A 345 -19.11 -10.31 -4.67
N VAL A 346 -19.28 -11.60 -4.96
CA VAL A 346 -19.54 -12.66 -3.97
C VAL A 346 -18.36 -13.63 -3.82
N GLY A 347 -17.26 -13.38 -4.53
CA GLY A 347 -16.04 -14.17 -4.36
C GLY A 347 -15.35 -13.87 -3.02
N ASN A 348 -14.49 -14.80 -2.58
CA ASN A 348 -13.81 -14.72 -1.28
C ASN A 348 -12.29 -14.49 -1.41
N LEU A 349 -11.78 -14.36 -2.63
CA LEU A 349 -10.34 -14.33 -2.85
C LEU A 349 -9.77 -12.93 -2.70
N GLN A 350 -8.64 -12.82 -2.00
CA GLN A 350 -7.93 -11.57 -1.79
C GLN A 350 -6.57 -11.58 -2.49
N PHE A 351 -6.37 -10.64 -3.40
CA PHE A 351 -5.11 -10.44 -4.11
C PHE A 351 -4.36 -9.22 -3.61
N PHE A 352 -3.04 -9.21 -3.71
CA PHE A 352 -2.27 -7.98 -3.52
C PHE A 352 -2.61 -7.00 -4.64
N ALA A 353 -3.12 -5.82 -4.28
CA ALA A 353 -3.40 -4.75 -5.24
C ALA A 353 -2.17 -4.43 -6.09
N PHE A 354 -1.00 -4.40 -5.45
CA PHE A 354 0.29 -4.23 -6.10
C PHE A 354 1.17 -5.45 -5.84
N ASN A 355 1.34 -6.29 -6.87
CA ASN A 355 2.28 -7.39 -6.86
C ASN A 355 3.49 -7.02 -7.71
N LEU A 356 4.61 -6.70 -7.06
CA LEU A 356 5.82 -6.25 -7.76
C LEU A 356 6.66 -7.39 -8.34
N GLY A 357 6.06 -8.58 -8.52
CA GLY A 357 6.61 -9.69 -9.29
C GLY A 357 7.81 -10.33 -8.62
N PHE A 358 8.70 -10.91 -9.43
CA PHE A 358 9.95 -11.53 -8.99
C PHE A 358 11.11 -10.52 -9.08
N LEU A 359 12.33 -11.06 -8.90
CA LEU A 359 13.62 -10.42 -8.74
C LEU A 359 13.79 -9.05 -9.43
N GLY A 360 14.49 -8.13 -8.79
CA GLY A 360 14.89 -6.86 -9.39
C GLY A 360 15.25 -5.82 -8.34
N ASP A 361 15.92 -4.78 -8.79
CA ASP A 361 16.56 -3.80 -7.91
C ASP A 361 15.96 -2.41 -8.06
N GLY A 362 16.09 -1.58 -7.02
CA GLY A 362 15.71 -0.16 -7.07
C GLY A 362 14.20 0.07 -7.16
N VAL A 363 13.41 -0.68 -6.39
CA VAL A 363 11.95 -0.53 -6.35
C VAL A 363 11.55 0.74 -5.60
N LEU A 364 10.59 1.49 -6.14
CA LEU A 364 10.00 2.69 -5.52
C LEU A 364 8.48 2.54 -5.42
N PHE A 365 7.96 2.52 -4.19
CA PHE A 365 6.53 2.48 -3.87
C PHE A 365 6.21 3.58 -2.85
N GLU A 366 5.84 4.77 -3.31
CA GLU A 366 5.74 5.95 -2.43
C GLU A 366 4.49 6.80 -2.65
N HIS A 367 3.97 7.40 -1.59
CA HIS A 367 2.79 8.30 -1.63
C HIS A 367 1.51 7.65 -2.20
N ASN A 368 1.38 6.33 -2.10
CA ASN A 368 0.20 5.61 -2.57
C ASN A 368 -0.84 5.45 -1.46
N ALA A 369 -2.09 5.25 -1.85
CA ALA A 369 -3.19 4.91 -0.95
C ALA A 369 -3.86 3.60 -1.38
N VAL A 370 -3.68 2.55 -0.59
CA VAL A 370 -4.46 1.31 -0.69
C VAL A 370 -5.48 1.32 0.42
N HIS A 371 -6.75 1.54 0.05
CA HIS A 371 -7.83 1.57 1.00
C HIS A 371 -8.21 0.17 1.48
N GLU A 372 -8.84 0.13 2.66
CA GLU A 372 -9.41 -1.10 3.19
C GLU A 372 -10.52 -1.59 2.26
N GLY A 373 -10.45 -2.87 1.92
CA GLY A 373 -11.50 -3.55 1.17
C GLY A 373 -11.54 -5.01 1.56
N LYS A 374 -12.72 -5.61 1.42
CA LYS A 374 -12.97 -7.01 1.79
C LYS A 374 -12.20 -7.99 0.91
N TYR A 375 -11.82 -7.57 -0.29
CA TYR A 375 -11.35 -8.44 -1.37
C TYR A 375 -9.91 -8.13 -1.83
N ASN A 376 -9.15 -7.34 -1.07
CA ASN A 376 -7.78 -6.99 -1.43
C ASN A 376 -6.78 -7.08 -0.27
N LYS A 377 -5.54 -7.36 -0.65
CA LYS A 377 -4.31 -7.11 0.11
C LYS A 377 -3.61 -5.89 -0.47
N GLY A 378 -2.58 -5.40 0.21
CA GLY A 378 -1.87 -4.18 -0.12
C GLY A 378 -0.77 -4.39 -1.15
N LEU A 379 0.40 -4.76 -0.65
CA LEU A 379 1.65 -4.79 -1.40
C LEU A 379 2.37 -6.13 -1.21
N ARG A 380 2.86 -6.68 -2.32
CA ARG A 380 3.79 -7.81 -2.32
C ARG A 380 5.13 -7.41 -2.94
N LEU A 381 6.18 -7.51 -2.13
CA LEU A 381 7.58 -7.45 -2.55
C LEU A 381 8.21 -8.83 -2.46
N ASN A 382 8.87 -9.26 -3.53
CA ASN A 382 9.42 -10.61 -3.60
C ASN A 382 10.77 -10.60 -4.32
N HIS A 383 11.81 -11.15 -3.68
CA HIS A 383 13.18 -11.24 -4.23
C HIS A 383 13.78 -9.88 -4.66
N CYS A 384 13.44 -8.80 -3.98
CA CYS A 384 13.92 -7.46 -4.34
C CYS A 384 15.29 -7.14 -3.73
N GLY A 385 16.16 -6.46 -4.48
CA GLY A 385 17.42 -5.87 -3.98
C GLY A 385 17.33 -4.33 -3.91
N GLY A 386 17.11 -3.79 -2.71
CA GLY A 386 16.92 -2.34 -2.54
C GLY A 386 15.51 -1.90 -2.93
N ALA A 387 14.70 -1.53 -1.93
CA ALA A 387 13.35 -1.02 -2.14
C ALA A 387 13.03 0.11 -1.16
N SER A 388 12.30 1.13 -1.62
CA SER A 388 11.70 2.17 -0.77
C SER A 388 10.18 2.05 -0.81
N VAL A 389 9.58 1.81 0.36
CA VAL A 389 8.14 1.78 0.62
C VAL A 389 7.83 2.89 1.61
N ASN A 390 7.55 4.10 1.11
CA ASN A 390 7.56 5.31 1.93
C ASN A 390 6.29 6.17 1.81
N SER A 391 5.79 6.66 2.94
CA SER A 391 4.72 7.68 2.99
C SER A 391 3.42 7.24 2.31
N ASN A 392 3.10 5.94 2.41
CA ASN A 392 1.87 5.38 1.87
C ASN A 392 0.78 5.27 2.95
N ILE A 393 -0.47 5.28 2.52
CA ILE A 393 -1.62 4.73 3.26
C ILE A 393 -1.80 3.28 2.82
N LEU A 394 -1.56 2.31 3.70
CA LEU A 394 -1.61 0.87 3.43
C LEU A 394 -2.59 0.18 4.37
N ASN A 395 -3.89 0.39 4.15
CA ASN A 395 -4.96 -0.22 4.94
C ASN A 395 -5.27 -1.65 4.46
N ALA A 396 -4.24 -2.42 4.11
CA ALA A 396 -4.32 -3.80 3.64
C ALA A 396 -2.99 -4.54 3.91
N ASP A 397 -3.01 -5.87 3.88
CA ASP A 397 -1.85 -6.69 4.25
C ASP A 397 -0.65 -6.49 3.31
N VAL A 398 0.56 -6.50 3.88
CA VAL A 398 1.83 -6.34 3.18
C VAL A 398 2.68 -7.59 3.34
N LEU A 399 3.25 -8.08 2.24
CA LEU A 399 4.20 -9.19 2.24
C LEU A 399 5.55 -8.74 1.69
N ILE A 400 6.60 -8.88 2.49
CA ILE A 400 8.00 -8.74 2.09
C ILE A 400 8.65 -10.11 2.19
N ASN A 401 8.97 -10.69 1.03
CA ASN A 401 9.51 -12.04 0.95
C ASN A 401 10.86 -12.04 0.23
N LYS A 402 11.85 -12.73 0.83
CA LYS A 402 13.18 -12.95 0.26
C LYS A 402 13.85 -11.69 -0.30
N SER A 403 13.60 -10.54 0.33
CA SER A 403 14.04 -9.24 -0.18
C SER A 403 15.10 -8.63 0.75
N MET A 404 16.07 -7.93 0.17
CA MET A 404 17.23 -7.39 0.88
C MET A 404 17.28 -5.87 0.75
N ALA A 405 17.75 -5.20 1.79
CA ALA A 405 17.84 -3.74 1.86
C ALA A 405 16.50 -3.02 1.57
N VAL A 406 15.41 -3.50 2.17
CA VAL A 406 14.09 -2.88 2.07
C VAL A 406 13.92 -1.81 3.15
N ASP A 407 13.50 -0.62 2.77
CA ASP A 407 13.05 0.43 3.69
C ASP A 407 11.53 0.56 3.64
N LEU A 408 10.86 0.30 4.76
CA LEU A 408 9.42 0.51 4.93
C LEU A 408 9.23 1.59 5.99
N SER A 409 9.00 2.83 5.56
CA SER A 409 9.07 3.99 6.45
C SER A 409 7.93 4.99 6.29
N SER A 410 7.53 5.61 7.39
CA SER A 410 6.53 6.69 7.39
C SER A 410 5.18 6.33 6.78
N ASN A 411 4.83 5.04 6.76
CA ASN A 411 3.54 4.58 6.26
C ASN A 411 2.47 4.63 7.35
N HIS A 412 1.22 4.76 6.92
CA HIS A 412 0.02 4.76 7.76
C HIS A 412 -0.80 3.51 7.45
N MET A 413 -1.13 2.72 8.48
CA MET A 413 -1.88 1.46 8.33
C MET A 413 -3.03 1.40 9.34
N GLU A 414 -4.25 1.18 8.85
CA GLU A 414 -5.47 1.03 9.65
C GLU A 414 -6.12 -0.35 9.43
N GLY A 415 -7.08 -0.72 10.27
CA GLY A 415 -7.94 -1.89 10.02
C GLY A 415 -7.35 -3.25 10.43
N ASN A 416 -6.48 -3.31 11.44
CA ASN A 416 -5.89 -4.55 11.97
C ASN A 416 -5.18 -5.39 10.89
N LYS A 417 -4.34 -4.75 10.08
CA LYS A 417 -3.63 -5.36 8.95
C LYS A 417 -2.22 -5.78 9.35
N THR A 418 -1.67 -6.73 8.60
CA THR A 418 -0.38 -7.36 8.93
C THR A 418 0.71 -7.01 7.91
N VAL A 419 1.92 -6.75 8.42
CA VAL A 419 3.17 -6.77 7.66
C VAL A 419 3.88 -8.09 7.92
N GLU A 420 3.93 -8.96 6.92
CA GLU A 420 4.66 -10.22 6.98
C GLU A 420 6.04 -10.08 6.32
N ILE A 421 7.08 -10.45 7.07
CA ILE A 421 8.47 -10.37 6.63
C ILE A 421 9.06 -11.78 6.67
N LYS A 422 9.48 -12.29 5.52
CA LYS A 422 9.94 -13.67 5.36
C LYS A 422 11.31 -13.69 4.71
N SER A 423 12.31 -14.29 5.37
CA SER A 423 13.69 -14.40 4.89
C SER A 423 14.26 -13.12 4.28
N SER A 424 14.03 -11.98 4.94
CA SER A 424 14.30 -10.65 4.36
C SER A 424 15.10 -9.76 5.30
N GLN A 425 15.80 -8.77 4.73
CA GLN A 425 16.42 -7.68 5.49
C GLN A 425 15.61 -6.40 5.31
N VAL A 426 14.98 -5.93 6.40
CA VAL A 426 14.02 -4.81 6.35
C VAL A 426 14.28 -3.81 7.48
N ALA A 427 14.29 -2.52 7.14
CA ALA A 427 14.18 -1.42 8.10
C ALA A 427 12.72 -0.94 8.14
N LEU A 428 12.05 -1.06 9.29
CA LEU A 428 10.71 -0.55 9.53
C LEU A 428 10.81 0.71 10.39
N ARG A 429 10.55 1.89 9.84
CA ARG A 429 10.89 3.15 10.51
C ARG A 429 9.75 4.15 10.54
N SER A 430 9.44 4.68 11.72
CA SER A 430 8.47 5.77 11.89
C SER A 430 7.10 5.50 11.23
N ASN A 431 6.65 4.24 11.19
CA ASN A 431 5.33 3.89 10.68
C ASN A 431 4.26 4.10 11.76
N TYR A 432 3.04 4.42 11.33
CA TYR A 432 1.87 4.59 12.16
C TYR A 432 0.88 3.45 11.90
N ILE A 433 0.83 2.48 12.81
CA ILE A 433 0.16 1.18 12.59
C ILE A 433 -0.94 0.99 13.62
N TRP A 434 -2.19 0.87 13.19
CA TRP A 434 -3.29 0.52 14.09
C TRP A 434 -3.27 -0.97 14.40
N ILE A 435 -3.30 -1.30 15.68
CA ILE A 435 -3.22 -2.67 16.18
C ILE A 435 -4.59 -3.16 16.63
N GLY A 436 -4.78 -4.48 16.58
CA GLY A 436 -5.97 -5.17 17.08
C GLY A 436 -5.59 -6.51 17.70
N ASN A 437 -6.43 -7.52 17.51
CA ASN A 437 -6.33 -8.83 18.15
C ASN A 437 -5.25 -9.76 17.59
N GLN A 438 -4.41 -9.29 16.67
CA GLN A 438 -3.32 -10.06 16.08
C GLN A 438 -2.04 -9.24 15.97
N PRO A 439 -0.86 -9.90 15.94
CA PRO A 439 0.40 -9.22 15.68
C PRO A 439 0.39 -8.53 14.31
N ALA A 440 0.60 -7.22 14.33
CA ALA A 440 0.67 -6.35 13.16
C ALA A 440 1.97 -6.56 12.37
N VAL A 441 3.05 -7.03 13.00
CA VAL A 441 4.28 -7.42 12.29
C VAL A 441 4.66 -8.85 12.61
N ARG A 442 4.91 -9.65 11.58
CA ARG A 442 5.26 -11.07 11.71
C ARG A 442 6.55 -11.39 10.96
N ILE A 443 7.51 -11.98 11.67
CA ILE A 443 8.88 -12.14 11.19
C ILE A 443 9.25 -13.62 11.15
N TYR A 444 9.53 -14.12 9.95
CA TYR A 444 9.78 -15.54 9.68
C TYR A 444 11.11 -15.76 8.96
N SER A 445 11.73 -16.88 9.25
CA SER A 445 12.70 -17.58 8.40
C SER A 445 11.99 -18.48 7.38
N ASP A 446 12.72 -18.97 6.39
CA ASP A 446 12.24 -20.02 5.49
C ASP A 446 12.76 -21.41 5.89
N SER A 447 12.23 -22.44 5.21
CA SER A 447 12.58 -23.84 5.42
C SER A 447 14.02 -24.19 5.03
N TYR A 448 14.77 -23.27 4.41
CA TYR A 448 16.17 -23.45 4.03
C TYR A 448 17.13 -22.83 5.06
N GLY A 449 16.60 -22.27 6.16
CA GLY A 449 17.38 -21.62 7.19
C GLY A 449 17.77 -20.18 6.85
N ASN A 450 17.19 -19.58 5.81
CA ASN A 450 17.35 -18.15 5.57
C ASN A 450 16.52 -17.37 6.58
N LYS A 451 17.17 -16.46 7.29
CA LYS A 451 16.58 -15.73 8.43
C LYS A 451 16.14 -14.34 8.00
N SER A 452 15.14 -13.80 8.67
CA SER A 452 14.86 -12.37 8.56
C SER A 452 15.75 -11.57 9.51
N VAL A 453 16.20 -10.40 9.06
CA VAL A 453 16.92 -9.41 9.87
C VAL A 453 16.14 -8.10 9.79
N VAL A 454 15.44 -7.78 10.88
CA VAL A 454 14.53 -6.64 10.92
C VAL A 454 15.04 -5.60 11.89
N THR A 455 15.04 -4.34 11.49
CA THR A 455 15.32 -3.20 12.38
C THR A 455 14.09 -2.32 12.46
N MET A 456 13.51 -2.21 13.65
CA MET A 456 12.39 -1.33 13.94
C MET A 456 12.89 -0.09 14.68
N ASP A 457 12.57 1.10 14.16
CA ASP A 457 12.98 2.37 14.76
C ASP A 457 11.83 3.39 14.76
N GLY A 458 11.42 3.84 15.94
CA GLY A 458 10.44 4.93 16.08
C GLY A 458 9.01 4.60 15.60
N ASN A 459 8.63 3.33 15.47
CA ASN A 459 7.28 2.97 15.03
C ASN A 459 6.24 3.22 16.13
N VAL A 460 5.07 3.68 15.69
CA VAL A 460 3.88 3.96 16.52
C VAL A 460 2.89 2.83 16.33
N PHE A 461 2.67 2.03 17.37
CA PHE A 461 1.62 1.03 17.41
C PHE A 461 0.40 1.61 18.12
N LEU A 462 -0.61 2.01 17.35
CA LEU A 462 -1.77 2.71 17.85
C LEU A 462 -2.88 1.73 18.23
N PHE A 463 -3.21 1.67 19.51
CA PHE A 463 -4.43 1.05 20.00
C PHE A 463 -5.57 2.08 20.00
N LYS A 464 -6.73 1.70 19.43
CA LYS A 464 -7.96 2.48 19.46
C LYS A 464 -9.01 1.78 20.32
N ASP A 465 -9.52 2.49 21.31
CA ASP A 465 -10.60 2.05 22.19
C ASP A 465 -11.94 2.77 21.91
N THR A 466 -11.97 3.69 20.95
CA THR A 466 -13.19 4.35 20.50
C THR A 466 -13.97 3.46 19.53
N ILE A 467 -15.20 3.11 19.88
CA ILE A 467 -16.16 2.43 19.02
C ILE A 467 -16.50 3.37 17.85
N THR A 468 -15.91 3.15 16.67
CA THR A 468 -16.31 3.87 15.45
C THR A 468 -17.50 3.14 14.81
N ASP A 469 -18.72 3.33 15.34
CA ASP A 469 -20.06 3.00 14.78
C ASP A 469 -20.33 1.63 14.09
N SER A 470 -19.32 0.78 13.87
CA SER A 470 -19.33 -0.32 12.90
C SER A 470 -18.69 -1.61 13.42
N SER A 471 -17.78 -1.55 14.41
CA SER A 471 -17.16 -2.75 14.97
C SER A 471 -17.96 -3.32 16.14
N LYS A 472 -18.86 -4.27 15.86
CA LYS A 472 -19.50 -5.13 16.89
C LYS A 472 -18.55 -6.19 17.46
N ASP A 473 -17.36 -6.34 16.90
CA ASP A 473 -16.39 -7.35 17.32
C ASP A 473 -15.60 -6.88 18.54
N GLU A 474 -16.02 -7.34 19.73
CA GLU A 474 -15.36 -7.03 21.00
C GLU A 474 -13.89 -7.50 21.05
N SER A 475 -13.48 -8.45 20.20
CA SER A 475 -12.11 -8.96 20.20
C SER A 475 -11.08 -7.93 19.75
N LEU A 476 -11.46 -6.95 18.93
CA LEU A 476 -10.57 -5.88 18.46
C LEU A 476 -10.12 -4.93 19.57
N PHE A 477 -10.83 -4.93 20.71
CA PHE A 477 -10.47 -4.13 21.88
C PHE A 477 -9.41 -4.78 22.77
N VAL A 478 -8.78 -5.86 22.32
CA VAL A 478 -7.66 -6.53 22.99
C VAL A 478 -6.53 -6.70 21.98
N CYS A 479 -5.30 -6.36 22.39
CA CYS A 479 -4.08 -6.59 21.63
C CYS A 479 -3.03 -7.20 22.54
N ASP A 480 -2.85 -8.52 22.43
CA ASP A 480 -1.88 -9.22 23.27
C ASP A 480 -0.42 -8.99 22.83
N ALA A 481 -0.18 -8.81 21.53
CA ALA A 481 1.13 -8.52 20.98
C ALA A 481 1.08 -7.77 19.64
N GLU A 482 1.95 -6.79 19.47
CA GLU A 482 2.16 -6.08 18.21
C GLU A 482 3.02 -6.87 17.24
N ILE A 483 3.99 -7.62 17.78
CA ILE A 483 5.05 -8.24 17.00
C ILE A 483 5.07 -9.74 17.29
N ALA A 484 5.27 -10.54 16.25
CA ALA A 484 5.60 -11.94 16.38
C ALA A 484 6.88 -12.28 15.62
N ILE A 485 7.74 -13.10 16.24
CA ILE A 485 9.02 -13.52 15.67
C ILE A 485 9.24 -15.02 15.89
N ASP A 486 9.86 -15.67 14.90
CA ASP A 486 10.29 -17.05 15.02
C ASP A 486 11.62 -17.22 15.80
N GLU A 487 12.02 -18.45 16.05
CA GLU A 487 13.23 -18.73 16.85
C GLU A 487 14.54 -18.42 16.11
N PHE A 488 14.51 -18.14 14.81
CA PHE A 488 15.72 -18.07 13.98
C PHE A 488 16.10 -16.64 13.59
N SER A 489 15.11 -15.77 13.43
CA SER A 489 15.25 -14.42 12.92
C SER A 489 15.85 -13.46 13.96
N ILE A 490 16.25 -12.28 13.49
CA ILE A 490 16.83 -11.21 14.31
C ILE A 490 15.92 -10.00 14.23
N LEU A 491 15.62 -9.39 15.38
CA LEU A 491 14.85 -8.15 15.47
C LEU A 491 15.57 -7.15 16.38
N ASN A 492 15.99 -6.03 15.80
CA ASN A 492 16.48 -4.86 16.53
C ASN A 492 15.30 -3.90 16.76
N ILE A 493 15.14 -3.41 17.98
CA ILE A 493 14.06 -2.48 18.36
C ILE A 493 14.69 -1.22 18.94
N SER A 494 14.26 -0.06 18.45
CA SER A 494 14.54 1.23 19.07
C SER A 494 13.32 2.14 19.06
N ASN A 495 13.01 2.73 20.22
CA ASN A 495 11.91 3.68 20.43
C ASN A 495 10.58 3.28 19.78
N CYS A 496 10.23 1.99 19.82
CA CYS A 496 8.95 1.51 19.30
C CYS A 496 7.99 1.32 20.46
N TYR A 497 6.84 1.97 20.42
CA TYR A 497 5.92 1.99 21.56
C TYR A 497 4.48 1.73 21.13
N ARG A 498 3.70 1.17 22.06
CA ARG A 498 2.25 1.22 22.00
C ARG A 498 1.78 2.60 22.46
N TYR A 499 0.86 3.17 21.71
CA TYR A 499 0.16 4.40 22.02
C TYR A 499 -1.34 4.11 22.11
N ARG A 500 -2.06 4.89 22.89
CA ARG A 500 -3.52 4.91 22.86
C ARG A 500 -3.96 6.22 22.22
N SER A 501 -4.81 6.15 21.20
CA SER A 501 -5.47 7.34 20.67
C SER A 501 -6.77 7.59 21.40
N GLY A 502 -6.95 8.80 21.93
CA GLY A 502 -8.29 9.35 22.17
C GLY A 502 -8.86 9.96 20.88
N GLN A 503 -9.77 10.93 21.00
CA GLN A 503 -10.36 11.63 19.84
C GLN A 503 -9.39 12.59 19.10
N ASN A 504 -8.22 12.93 19.67
CA ASN A 504 -7.30 13.94 19.13
C ASN A 504 -5.86 13.40 18.92
N PHE A 505 -5.15 13.99 17.95
CA PHE A 505 -3.72 13.75 17.70
C PHE A 505 -2.82 14.49 18.73
N GLY A 506 -1.60 13.98 18.93
CA GLY A 506 -0.58 14.62 19.78
C GLY A 506 -0.45 14.02 21.18
N ASP A 507 -1.18 12.94 21.47
CA ASP A 507 -0.97 12.16 22.69
C ASP A 507 0.31 11.31 22.58
N THR A 508 1.30 11.62 23.41
CA THR A 508 2.61 10.95 23.43
C THR A 508 2.77 9.97 24.59
N ARG A 509 1.68 9.57 25.25
CA ARG A 509 1.72 8.57 26.33
C ARG A 509 2.12 7.21 25.78
N THR A 510 3.23 6.67 26.27
CA THR A 510 3.84 5.44 25.73
C THR A 510 3.80 4.27 26.69
N PHE A 511 3.59 3.10 26.09
CA PHE A 511 3.71 1.79 26.71
C PHE A 511 4.70 0.93 25.92
N GLY A 512 5.38 0.02 26.62
CA GLY A 512 6.24 -0.96 25.96
C GLY A 512 5.45 -1.89 25.05
N VAL A 513 6.02 -2.24 23.90
CA VAL A 513 5.41 -3.24 23.00
C VAL A 513 5.47 -4.64 23.61
N GLN A 514 4.68 -5.56 23.09
CA GLN A 514 4.63 -6.96 23.42
C GLN A 514 5.03 -7.79 22.20
N VAL A 515 5.80 -8.84 22.45
CA VAL A 515 6.34 -9.73 21.43
C VAL A 515 5.89 -11.15 21.70
N TYR A 516 5.49 -11.83 20.64
CA TYR A 516 5.15 -13.24 20.63
C TYR A 516 6.19 -14.09 19.91
N LYS A 517 6.40 -15.31 20.42
CA LYS A 517 7.09 -16.42 19.74
C LYS A 517 6.14 -17.06 18.74
N ILE A 518 6.62 -17.31 17.53
CA ILE A 518 5.90 -18.08 16.50
C ILE A 518 6.27 -19.56 16.66
N LYS A 519 5.31 -20.43 16.99
CA LYS A 519 5.52 -21.88 17.09
C LYS A 519 5.26 -22.61 15.77
N ASN A 520 4.22 -22.19 15.06
CA ASN A 520 3.88 -22.58 13.69
C ASN A 520 3.06 -21.42 13.07
N ASN A 521 2.69 -21.49 11.79
CA ASN A 521 2.14 -20.36 11.01
C ASN A 521 0.93 -19.61 11.62
N SER A 522 0.33 -20.07 12.72
CA SER A 522 -0.78 -19.38 13.38
C SER A 522 -0.78 -19.50 14.91
N LEU A 523 0.18 -20.23 15.51
CA LEU A 523 0.24 -20.40 16.96
C LEU A 523 1.29 -19.47 17.57
N PHE A 524 0.81 -18.54 18.40
CA PHE A 524 1.62 -17.57 19.09
C PHE A 524 1.71 -17.87 20.59
N SER A 525 2.79 -17.45 21.23
CA SER A 525 2.93 -17.47 22.70
C SER A 525 3.81 -16.34 23.18
N GLU A 526 3.62 -15.89 24.42
CA GLU A 526 4.42 -14.81 25.03
C GLU A 526 5.95 -15.04 24.95
N LEU A 527 6.70 -13.98 24.61
CA LEU A 527 8.14 -13.89 24.79
C LEU A 527 8.43 -13.21 26.13
N GLU A 528 8.26 -13.94 27.23
CA GLU A 528 8.38 -13.42 28.60
C GLU A 528 9.74 -12.73 28.86
N GLU A 529 10.81 -13.24 28.25
CA GLU A 529 12.17 -12.70 28.34
C GLU A 529 12.26 -11.24 27.87
N PHE A 530 11.41 -10.86 26.90
CA PHE A 530 11.26 -9.48 26.45
C PHE A 530 10.12 -8.76 27.19
N ASN A 531 8.94 -9.38 27.24
CA ASN A 531 7.69 -8.76 27.67
C ASN A 531 7.72 -8.33 29.15
N ASN A 532 8.45 -9.05 30.01
CA ASN A 532 8.60 -8.68 31.42
C ASN A 532 9.39 -7.38 31.62
N TYR A 533 10.18 -6.97 30.63
CA TYR A 533 11.04 -5.78 30.66
C TYR A 533 10.77 -4.83 29.49
N SER A 534 9.63 -4.96 28.80
CA SER A 534 9.39 -4.22 27.56
C SER A 534 9.30 -2.71 27.77
N TYR A 535 9.01 -2.25 28.98
CA TYR A 535 9.08 -0.83 29.36
C TYR A 535 10.49 -0.22 29.17
N ALA A 536 11.54 -1.05 29.20
CA ALA A 536 12.92 -0.66 28.92
C ALA A 536 13.39 -1.16 27.54
N LEU A 537 13.10 -2.42 27.20
CA LEU A 537 13.60 -3.05 25.98
C LEU A 537 12.99 -2.48 24.69
N SER A 538 11.81 -1.85 24.76
CA SER A 538 11.20 -1.12 23.65
C SER A 538 12.01 0.12 23.22
N GLN A 539 12.86 0.66 24.11
CA GLN A 539 13.71 1.80 23.83
C GLN A 539 14.94 1.43 23.01
N SER A 540 15.61 0.33 23.36
CA SER A 540 16.79 -0.17 22.66
C SER A 540 17.11 -1.61 23.05
N SER A 541 16.87 -2.55 22.13
CA SER A 541 17.21 -3.97 22.32
C SER A 541 17.37 -4.73 20.99
N CYS A 542 17.84 -5.97 21.10
CA CYS A 542 17.92 -6.95 20.03
C CYS A 542 17.43 -8.31 20.55
N ILE A 543 16.50 -8.91 19.80
CA ILE A 543 16.11 -10.32 19.91
C ILE A 543 16.93 -11.08 18.87
N CYS A 544 17.82 -11.95 19.33
CA CYS A 544 18.66 -12.81 18.51
C CYS A 544 18.05 -14.20 18.34
N GLY A 545 18.61 -15.00 17.43
CA GLY A 545 18.23 -16.41 17.27
C GLY A 545 18.32 -17.19 18.59
N GLY A 546 17.39 -18.13 18.79
CA GLY A 546 17.14 -18.80 20.06
C GLY A 546 16.40 -17.93 21.08
N PHE A 547 15.83 -16.80 20.66
CA PHE A 547 15.19 -15.78 21.50
C PHE A 547 16.15 -15.12 22.53
N ALA A 548 17.45 -15.14 22.27
CA ALA A 548 18.44 -14.52 23.16
C ALA A 548 18.29 -12.99 23.15
N MET A 549 18.30 -12.37 24.33
CA MET A 549 18.02 -10.95 24.50
C MET A 549 19.29 -10.12 24.77
N ILE A 550 19.47 -9.04 24.02
CA ILE A 550 20.51 -8.03 24.26
C ILE A 550 19.82 -6.67 24.42
N GLY A 551 19.96 -6.04 25.60
CA GLY A 551 19.39 -4.73 25.88
C GLY A 551 20.47 -3.67 26.12
N ALA A 552 20.16 -2.41 25.83
CA ALA A 552 20.94 -1.29 26.32
C ALA A 552 20.82 -1.18 27.85
N PRO A 553 21.86 -0.68 28.56
CA PRO A 553 21.75 -0.42 29.99
C PRO A 553 20.58 0.51 30.30
N PHE A 554 19.77 0.13 31.28
CA PHE A 554 18.64 0.92 31.79
C PHE A 554 18.73 1.01 33.30
N ALA A 555 18.30 2.13 33.88
CA ALA A 555 18.18 2.27 35.31
C ALA A 555 17.02 3.19 35.68
N THR A 556 16.32 2.87 36.76
CA THR A 556 15.28 3.71 37.35
C THR A 556 15.45 3.77 38.86
N ALA A 557 15.17 4.93 39.46
CA ALA A 557 15.11 5.05 40.91
C ALA A 557 13.75 4.53 41.38
N VAL A 558 13.73 3.86 42.54
CA VAL A 558 12.46 3.35 43.10
C VAL A 558 11.49 4.48 43.45
N SER A 559 12.01 5.65 43.83
CA SER A 559 11.21 6.85 44.07
C SER A 559 10.37 7.25 42.86
N ASP A 560 10.90 7.06 41.66
CA ASP A 560 10.29 7.53 40.42
C ASP A 560 9.15 6.60 39.98
N CYS A 561 9.14 5.37 40.51
CA CYS A 561 8.11 4.37 40.28
C CYS A 561 7.02 4.34 41.37
N GLN A 562 7.03 5.27 42.34
CA GLN A 562 5.98 5.35 43.35
C GLN A 562 4.70 5.92 42.74
N ILE A 563 3.62 5.14 42.81
CA ILE A 563 2.31 5.51 42.27
C ILE A 563 1.38 6.01 43.39
N ASP A 564 0.51 6.95 43.05
CA ASP A 564 -0.59 7.46 43.89
C ASP A 564 -1.87 7.49 43.05
N PRO A 565 -2.53 6.33 42.89
CA PRO A 565 -3.52 6.14 41.84
C PRO A 565 -4.91 6.65 42.21
N ILE A 566 -5.57 7.30 41.26
CA ILE A 566 -6.97 7.73 41.34
C ILE A 566 -7.72 7.25 40.11
N ALA A 567 -8.85 6.55 40.31
CA ALA A 567 -9.75 6.10 39.26
C ALA A 567 -10.96 7.04 39.12
N MET A 568 -11.49 7.20 37.91
CA MET A 568 -12.74 7.92 37.68
C MET A 568 -13.43 7.44 36.41
N LEU A 569 -14.76 7.60 36.34
CA LEU A 569 -15.50 7.37 35.11
C LEU A 569 -15.11 8.41 34.05
N ASN A 570 -14.94 7.97 32.81
CA ASN A 570 -14.49 8.82 31.72
C ASN A 570 -15.25 8.49 30.42
N GLY A 571 -15.73 9.53 29.73
CA GLY A 571 -16.53 9.39 28.51
C GLY A 571 -15.73 9.14 27.23
N ASP A 572 -14.41 9.38 27.25
CA ASP A 572 -13.52 9.19 26.08
C ASP A 572 -13.23 7.71 25.80
N VAL A 573 -13.66 6.82 26.69
CA VAL A 573 -13.55 5.36 26.57
C VAL A 573 -14.92 4.77 26.90
N LYS A 574 -15.36 3.81 26.10
CA LYS A 574 -16.64 3.12 26.31
C LYS A 574 -16.40 1.80 27.06
N TRP A 575 -17.23 1.51 28.04
CA TRP A 575 -17.15 0.26 28.82
C TRP A 575 -17.90 -0.86 28.11
N ILE A 576 -17.19 -1.87 27.66
CA ILE A 576 -17.73 -3.05 26.98
C ILE A 576 -17.80 -4.29 27.87
N GLY A 577 -17.15 -4.23 29.04
CA GLY A 577 -17.28 -5.25 30.08
C GLY A 577 -18.69 -5.31 30.69
N GLU A 578 -18.94 -6.32 31.53
CA GLU A 578 -20.24 -6.45 32.20
C GLU A 578 -20.51 -5.29 33.17
N THR A 579 -21.77 -4.86 33.30
CA THR A 579 -22.20 -3.93 34.33
C THR A 579 -21.93 -4.51 35.72
N GLY A 580 -21.35 -3.71 36.63
CA GLY A 580 -21.07 -4.15 37.99
C GLY A 580 -20.37 -3.07 38.82
N GLU A 581 -20.16 -3.38 40.10
CA GLU A 581 -19.38 -2.52 41.00
C GLU A 581 -17.92 -2.98 41.01
N TYR A 582 -17.00 -2.08 40.68
CA TYR A 582 -15.58 -2.41 40.50
C TYR A 582 -14.69 -1.68 41.50
N SER A 583 -13.67 -2.39 41.97
CA SER A 583 -12.57 -1.82 42.76
C SER A 583 -11.23 -2.22 42.14
N TYR A 584 -10.22 -1.36 42.30
CA TYR A 584 -8.90 -1.52 41.71
C TYR A 584 -7.81 -1.44 42.78
N SER A 585 -6.73 -2.16 42.52
CA SER A 585 -5.46 -2.00 43.23
C SER A 585 -4.32 -2.25 42.25
N ALA A 586 -3.13 -1.73 42.51
CA ALA A 586 -1.99 -1.99 41.64
C ALA A 586 -0.70 -2.19 42.41
N GLN A 587 0.20 -2.94 41.79
CA GLN A 587 1.54 -3.20 42.27
C GLN A 587 2.55 -2.90 41.17
N VAL A 588 3.62 -2.17 41.52
CA VAL A 588 4.76 -1.98 40.62
C VAL A 588 5.70 -3.17 40.73
N LEU A 589 5.98 -3.81 39.60
CA LEU A 589 6.88 -4.94 39.47
C LEU A 589 8.19 -4.46 38.84
N LEU A 590 9.31 -4.71 39.53
CA LEU A 590 10.65 -4.41 39.05
C LEU A 590 11.24 -5.64 38.35
N ASP A 591 11.13 -6.81 38.98
CA ASP A 591 11.47 -8.11 38.41
C ASP A 591 10.30 -9.07 38.64
N LYS A 592 9.49 -9.27 37.60
CA LYS A 592 8.33 -10.16 37.65
C LYS A 592 8.73 -11.61 37.85
N LYS A 593 9.84 -12.06 37.25
CA LYS A 593 10.27 -13.47 37.28
C LYS A 593 10.66 -13.88 38.70
N ARG A 594 11.37 -13.01 39.42
CA ARG A 594 11.82 -13.25 40.79
C ARG A 594 10.81 -12.80 41.85
N GLY A 595 9.72 -12.20 41.41
CA GLY A 595 8.76 -11.62 42.33
C GLY A 595 9.38 -10.52 43.19
N ILE A 596 9.89 -9.47 42.56
CA ILE A 596 10.40 -8.29 43.25
C ILE A 596 9.61 -7.06 42.81
N GLY A 597 9.00 -6.37 43.77
CA GLY A 597 8.18 -5.19 43.51
C GLY A 597 7.99 -4.28 44.72
N LEU A 598 7.16 -3.26 44.53
CA LEU A 598 6.73 -2.34 45.58
C LEU A 598 5.45 -2.83 46.25
N SER A 599 5.07 -2.22 47.37
CA SER A 599 3.79 -2.51 48.02
C SER A 599 2.62 -2.21 47.09
N SER A 600 1.60 -3.07 47.15
CA SER A 600 0.33 -2.84 46.47
C SER A 600 -0.36 -1.60 47.04
N VAL A 601 -1.02 -0.83 46.18
CA VAL A 601 -1.79 0.37 46.52
C VAL A 601 -3.23 0.18 46.06
N ASP A 602 -4.20 0.28 46.97
CA ASP A 602 -5.63 0.28 46.64
C ASP A 602 -6.02 1.67 46.08
N PHE A 603 -6.95 1.70 45.13
CA PHE A 603 -7.29 2.93 44.41
C PHE A 603 -8.41 3.69 45.09
N ASN A 604 -8.29 5.01 45.13
CA ASN A 604 -9.40 5.89 45.42
C ASN A 604 -10.16 6.21 44.14
N TRP A 605 -11.49 6.15 44.18
CA TRP A 605 -12.36 6.57 43.09
C TRP A 605 -12.82 7.99 43.30
N TRP A 606 -12.60 8.85 42.32
CA TRP A 606 -13.15 10.20 42.31
C TRP A 606 -14.62 10.17 41.85
N VAL A 607 -15.53 10.52 42.75
CA VAL A 607 -16.97 10.56 42.49
C VAL A 607 -17.41 12.01 42.27
N ASN A 608 -17.85 12.32 41.05
CA ASN A 608 -18.36 13.64 40.66
C ASN A 608 -19.84 13.79 41.07
N ASP A 609 -20.10 13.79 42.38
CA ASP A 609 -21.38 14.23 42.95
C ASP A 609 -21.24 15.66 43.50
N ASP A 610 -22.35 16.32 43.87
CA ASP A 610 -22.47 17.74 44.33
C ASP A 610 -21.58 18.17 45.54
N GLY A 611 -20.61 17.36 45.94
CA GLY A 611 -19.60 17.68 46.95
C GLY A 611 -18.21 17.08 46.73
N GLY A 612 -17.94 16.39 45.60
CA GLY A 612 -16.63 15.83 45.24
C GLY A 612 -15.97 15.00 46.35
N HIS A 613 -16.23 13.69 46.38
CA HIS A 613 -15.65 12.79 47.40
C HIS A 613 -14.95 11.59 46.77
N THR A 614 -14.13 10.90 47.56
CA THR A 614 -13.48 9.66 47.15
C THR A 614 -14.19 8.43 47.69
N ALA A 615 -14.35 7.39 46.88
CA ALA A 615 -14.89 6.08 47.26
C ALA A 615 -13.86 4.95 47.04
N SER A 616 -14.10 3.76 47.59
CA SER A 616 -13.25 2.57 47.37
C SER A 616 -13.59 1.77 46.11
N SER A 617 -14.74 2.08 45.51
CA SER A 617 -15.33 1.40 44.36
C SER A 617 -16.29 2.33 43.63
N ALA A 618 -16.65 1.98 42.38
CA ALA A 618 -17.77 2.61 41.68
C ALA A 618 -18.49 1.62 40.77
N THR A 619 -19.78 1.88 40.54
CA THR A 619 -20.58 1.17 39.54
C THR A 619 -20.20 1.63 38.15
N VAL A 620 -19.91 0.68 37.26
CA VAL A 620 -19.63 0.92 35.84
C VAL A 620 -20.67 0.15 35.03
N GLU A 621 -21.30 0.82 34.08
CA GLU A 621 -22.36 0.26 33.24
C GLU A 621 -21.79 -0.19 31.90
N LYS A 622 -22.30 -1.28 31.32
CA LYS A 622 -22.00 -1.66 29.94
C LYS A 622 -22.60 -0.64 28.98
N TYR A 623 -21.84 -0.28 27.97
CA TYR A 623 -22.29 0.53 26.84
C TYR A 623 -23.32 -0.24 26.04
N GLU A 624 -24.51 0.35 25.88
CA GLU A 624 -25.57 -0.16 25.03
C GLU A 624 -26.02 0.95 24.09
N LYS A 625 -25.80 0.77 22.78
CA LYS A 625 -26.27 1.71 21.77
C LYS A 625 -27.80 1.67 21.71
N LYS A 626 -28.47 2.79 22.00
CA LYS A 626 -29.91 2.94 21.80
C LYS A 626 -30.18 3.19 20.32
N ASP A 627 -31.10 2.44 19.72
CA ASP A 627 -31.39 2.48 18.27
C ASP A 627 -32.00 3.81 17.74
N ASN A 628 -32.27 4.81 18.59
CA ASN A 628 -33.20 5.90 18.25
C ASN A 628 -32.84 7.34 18.66
N ASP A 629 -31.64 7.67 19.15
CA ASP A 629 -31.41 9.03 19.66
C ASP A 629 -30.71 9.95 18.66
N LYS A 630 -31.41 11.04 18.32
CA LYS A 630 -30.92 12.26 17.65
C LYS A 630 -30.18 13.21 18.60
N ASP A 631 -30.04 12.81 19.87
CA ASP A 631 -29.38 13.58 20.92
C ASP A 631 -28.11 12.82 21.32
N GLU A 632 -26.94 13.32 20.91
CA GLU A 632 -25.62 12.70 21.10
C GLU A 632 -25.15 12.63 22.57
N ASP A 633 -25.95 13.12 23.53
CA ASP A 633 -25.53 13.38 24.92
C ASP A 633 -26.05 12.35 25.96
N GLU A 634 -26.81 11.32 25.57
CA GLU A 634 -27.43 10.33 26.49
C GLU A 634 -26.79 8.92 26.46
N ASP A 635 -25.56 8.78 25.96
CA ASP A 635 -24.88 7.49 25.93
C ASP A 635 -24.49 7.01 27.36
N ASN A 636 -24.95 5.81 27.73
CA ASN A 636 -24.49 5.10 28.94
C ASN A 636 -23.06 4.53 28.73
N GLY A 637 -22.53 3.82 29.74
CA GLY A 637 -21.32 3.02 29.58
C GLY A 637 -19.98 3.76 29.43
N ARG A 638 -19.73 4.72 30.32
CA ARG A 638 -18.40 5.35 30.49
C ARG A 638 -17.39 4.33 31.02
N GLY A 639 -16.22 4.23 30.38
CA GLY A 639 -15.11 3.43 30.89
C GLY A 639 -14.36 4.13 32.03
N VAL A 640 -13.21 3.60 32.41
CA VAL A 640 -12.46 4.06 33.58
C VAL A 640 -11.13 4.69 33.16
N LEU A 641 -10.92 5.95 33.56
CA LEU A 641 -9.61 6.60 33.53
C LEU A 641 -8.93 6.40 34.89
N ILE A 642 -7.68 5.95 34.86
CA ILE A 642 -6.83 5.82 36.04
C ILE A 642 -5.63 6.75 35.87
N SER A 643 -5.48 7.70 36.78
CA SER A 643 -4.24 8.46 36.98
C SER A 643 -3.30 7.63 37.86
N LEU A 644 -2.03 7.52 37.48
CA LEU A 644 -0.98 6.87 38.29
C LEU A 644 -0.28 7.85 39.25
N GLY A 645 -0.70 9.12 39.25
CA GLY A 645 -0.11 10.18 40.06
C GLY A 645 1.17 10.74 39.43
N LYS A 646 2.15 11.08 40.28
CA LYS A 646 3.40 11.76 39.86
C LYS A 646 4.55 10.79 39.52
N ALA A 647 4.25 9.53 39.24
CA ALA A 647 5.27 8.59 38.79
C ALA A 647 5.92 9.09 37.48
N THR A 648 7.24 8.97 37.39
CA THR A 648 8.05 9.42 36.25
C THR A 648 9.05 8.35 35.77
N GLY A 649 9.15 7.24 36.49
CA GLY A 649 9.98 6.11 36.13
C GLY A 649 9.31 5.20 35.10
N LYS A 650 10.10 4.28 34.53
CA LYS A 650 9.60 3.18 33.69
C LYS A 650 9.55 1.89 34.49
N TYR A 651 8.43 1.18 34.41
CA TYR A 651 8.19 -0.01 35.22
C TYR A 651 7.08 -0.88 34.64
N LEU A 652 6.98 -2.12 35.11
CA LEU A 652 5.84 -2.97 34.84
C LEU A 652 4.78 -2.74 35.93
N LEU A 653 3.58 -2.32 35.56
CA LEU A 653 2.45 -2.15 36.47
C LEU A 653 1.56 -3.39 36.40
N ARG A 654 1.39 -4.10 37.51
CA ARG A 654 0.33 -5.09 37.64
C ARG A 654 -0.90 -4.42 38.23
N LEU A 655 -1.96 -4.30 37.44
CA LEU A 655 -3.25 -3.81 37.89
C LEU A 655 -4.14 -5.01 38.23
N PHE A 656 -4.81 -4.94 39.37
CA PHE A 656 -5.83 -5.88 39.81
C PHE A 656 -7.20 -5.21 39.79
N ARG A 657 -8.21 -5.95 39.38
CA ARG A 657 -9.61 -5.52 39.41
C ARG A 657 -10.45 -6.58 40.10
N ILE A 658 -11.33 -6.12 40.99
CA ILE A 658 -12.33 -6.95 41.65
C ILE A 658 -13.69 -6.45 41.22
N ARG A 659 -14.54 -7.37 40.78
CA ARG A 659 -15.97 -7.12 40.63
C ARG A 659 -16.68 -7.53 41.91
N LEU A 660 -17.18 -6.57 42.68
CA LEU A 660 -17.65 -6.77 44.05
C LEU A 660 -18.98 -7.55 44.13
N ASP A 661 -19.88 -7.38 43.16
CA ASP A 661 -21.17 -8.08 43.10
C ASP A 661 -21.04 -9.58 42.79
N LYS A 662 -19.96 -9.98 42.10
CA LYS A 662 -19.68 -11.40 41.76
C LYS A 662 -18.44 -11.98 42.43
N THR A 663 -17.64 -11.16 43.10
CA THR A 663 -16.33 -11.54 43.67
C THR A 663 -15.38 -12.17 42.63
N GLU A 664 -15.34 -11.60 41.43
CA GLU A 664 -14.45 -12.04 40.35
C GLU A 664 -13.16 -11.22 40.35
N TYR A 665 -12.01 -11.90 40.32
CA TYR A 665 -10.69 -11.29 40.34
C TYR A 665 -10.03 -11.37 38.96
N LYS A 666 -9.51 -10.24 38.49
CA LYS A 666 -8.70 -10.17 37.27
C LYS A 666 -7.41 -9.39 37.51
N TYR A 667 -6.40 -9.68 36.71
CA TYR A 667 -5.16 -8.90 36.67
C TYR A 667 -4.71 -8.61 35.23
N VAL A 668 -3.91 -7.57 35.06
CA VAL A 668 -3.25 -7.23 33.80
C VAL A 668 -1.88 -6.62 34.09
N ASP A 669 -0.89 -6.96 33.27
CA ASP A 669 0.46 -6.39 33.34
C ASP A 669 0.64 -5.35 32.23
N ILE A 670 1.03 -4.13 32.60
CA ILE A 670 1.11 -2.96 31.70
C ILE A 670 2.53 -2.38 31.76
N PRO A 671 3.32 -2.39 30.68
CA PRO A 671 4.68 -1.84 30.65
C PRO A 671 4.65 -0.30 30.50
N ILE A 672 4.67 0.42 31.63
CA ILE A 672 4.64 1.88 31.65
C ILE A 672 6.01 2.43 31.21
N CYS A 673 6.03 3.19 30.10
CA CYS A 673 7.24 3.88 29.62
C CYS A 673 7.24 5.36 30.00
N ASP A 674 6.17 6.09 29.68
CA ASP A 674 6.04 7.52 29.98
C ASP A 674 4.58 7.92 30.25
N SER A 675 3.68 6.93 30.40
CA SER A 675 2.27 7.22 30.64
C SER A 675 1.95 7.42 32.12
N GLN A 676 1.26 8.51 32.43
CA GLN A 676 0.67 8.76 33.75
C GLN A 676 -0.82 8.39 33.81
N TYR A 677 -1.42 8.05 32.67
CA TYR A 677 -2.85 7.79 32.55
C TYR A 677 -3.09 6.49 31.79
N ILE A 678 -3.94 5.64 32.34
CA ILE A 678 -4.37 4.40 31.69
C ILE A 678 -5.90 4.35 31.63
N TYR A 679 -6.43 3.64 30.64
CA TYR A 679 -7.85 3.61 30.32
C TYR A 679 -8.32 2.17 30.27
N ASP A 680 -9.28 1.80 31.12
CA ASP A 680 -9.94 0.48 31.12
C ASP A 680 -11.29 0.58 30.43
N ASN A 681 -11.50 -0.27 29.41
CA ASN A 681 -12.76 -0.42 28.71
C ASN A 681 -13.57 -1.64 29.21
N GLY A 682 -13.09 -2.35 30.23
CA GLY A 682 -13.75 -3.52 30.82
C GLY A 682 -13.18 -4.85 30.35
N VAL A 683 -12.58 -4.92 29.16
CA VAL A 683 -11.95 -6.14 28.61
C VAL A 683 -10.44 -6.02 28.44
N SER A 684 -9.92 -4.80 28.33
CA SER A 684 -8.50 -4.48 28.34
C SER A 684 -8.22 -3.10 28.93
N VAL A 685 -6.96 -2.88 29.32
CA VAL A 685 -6.46 -1.56 29.70
C VAL A 685 -5.48 -1.10 28.63
N ASN A 686 -5.82 -0.05 27.88
CA ASN A 686 -5.03 0.40 26.73
C ASN A 686 -4.67 -0.76 25.75
N GLY A 687 -5.57 -1.73 25.59
CA GLY A 687 -5.38 -2.90 24.72
C GLY A 687 -4.71 -4.09 25.42
N PHE A 688 -4.12 -3.93 26.61
CA PHE A 688 -3.59 -5.05 27.38
C PHE A 688 -4.74 -5.84 28.02
N GLY A 689 -4.94 -7.08 27.60
CA GLY A 689 -6.10 -7.90 27.99
C GLY A 689 -6.10 -8.31 29.46
N TRP A 690 -7.28 -8.29 30.09
CA TRP A 690 -7.47 -8.81 31.44
C TRP A 690 -7.35 -10.34 31.50
N LYS A 691 -6.60 -10.85 32.49
CA LYS A 691 -6.44 -12.28 32.79
C LYS A 691 -7.20 -12.65 34.06
N ASN A 692 -7.74 -13.87 34.12
CA ASN A 692 -8.40 -14.38 35.33
C ASN A 692 -7.38 -14.59 36.45
N SER A 693 -7.79 -14.34 37.70
CA SER A 693 -7.02 -14.57 38.91
C SER A 693 -7.83 -15.42 39.88
N ASP A 694 -7.19 -16.40 40.52
CA ASP A 694 -7.86 -17.27 41.49
C ASP A 694 -8.06 -16.59 42.87
N GLU A 695 -7.31 -15.51 43.14
CA GLU A 695 -7.33 -14.76 44.40
C GLU A 695 -7.13 -13.24 44.17
N LYS A 696 -7.31 -12.39 45.20
CA LYS A 696 -6.77 -11.00 45.21
C LYS A 696 -5.26 -11.16 45.08
N GLY A 697 -4.75 -11.04 43.84
CA GLY A 697 -3.53 -11.71 43.38
C GLY A 697 -2.37 -11.67 44.37
N SER A 698 -1.63 -12.78 44.45
CA SER A 698 -0.53 -12.97 45.39
C SER A 698 0.43 -11.79 45.33
N VAL A 699 0.36 -10.92 46.34
CA VAL A 699 1.22 -9.74 46.44
C VAL A 699 2.66 -10.23 46.46
N ILE A 700 3.39 -9.81 45.44
CA ILE A 700 4.78 -10.19 45.26
C ILE A 700 5.63 -9.56 46.38
N ILE A 701 6.72 -10.23 46.79
CA ILE A 701 7.60 -9.86 47.90
C ILE A 701 7.96 -8.38 47.85
N THR A 702 7.56 -7.66 48.89
CA THR A 702 7.82 -6.23 49.04
C THR A 702 9.08 -6.07 49.87
N ASN A 703 10.10 -5.42 49.30
CA ASN A 703 11.26 -5.03 50.08
C ASN A 703 11.39 -3.50 50.12
N PRO A 704 11.03 -2.86 51.25
CA PRO A 704 11.03 -1.40 51.37
C PRO A 704 12.45 -0.79 51.33
N GLN A 705 13.50 -1.60 51.24
CA GLN A 705 14.90 -1.15 51.21
C GLN A 705 15.52 -1.15 49.80
N ILE A 706 14.74 -1.45 48.75
CA ILE A 706 15.21 -1.29 47.36
C ILE A 706 15.30 0.20 47.05
N LYS A 707 16.46 0.63 46.55
CA LYS A 707 16.71 2.04 46.18
C LYS A 707 16.76 2.25 44.67
N ARG A 708 17.28 1.27 43.94
CA ARG A 708 17.53 1.37 42.51
C ARG A 708 17.39 0.01 41.83
N PHE A 709 16.88 0.06 40.60
CA PHE A 709 16.79 -1.06 39.68
C PHE A 709 17.57 -0.74 38.41
N GLU A 710 18.36 -1.70 37.91
CA GLU A 710 19.16 -1.60 36.70
C GLU A 710 19.00 -2.84 35.82
N ILE A 711 18.98 -2.66 34.51
CA ILE A 711 19.19 -3.71 33.51
C ILE A 711 20.56 -3.45 32.88
N ARG A 712 21.43 -4.45 32.83
CA ARG A 712 22.80 -4.35 32.29
C ARG A 712 22.94 -5.05 30.92
N GLN A 713 23.99 -4.64 30.21
CA GLN A 713 24.32 -5.13 28.86
C GLN A 713 24.70 -6.63 28.87
N ASN A 714 24.37 -7.34 27.78
CA ASN A 714 24.49 -8.79 27.55
C ASN A 714 23.55 -9.66 28.41
N ASN A 715 22.62 -10.37 27.75
CA ASN A 715 21.67 -11.31 28.37
C ASN A 715 20.79 -10.71 29.48
N VAL A 716 20.28 -9.48 29.30
CA VAL A 716 19.34 -8.77 30.22
C VAL A 716 19.59 -9.14 31.69
N ASN A 717 20.76 -8.80 32.20
CA ASN A 717 21.10 -9.05 33.60
C ASN A 717 20.46 -7.97 34.47
N VAL A 718 19.70 -8.38 35.48
CA VAL A 718 19.00 -7.47 36.39
C VAL A 718 19.88 -7.21 37.63
N VAL A 719 20.15 -5.94 37.94
CA VAL A 719 20.86 -5.53 39.15
C VAL A 719 19.95 -4.70 40.03
N ILE A 720 19.78 -5.16 41.27
CA ILE A 720 18.93 -4.52 42.27
C ILE A 720 19.80 -4.08 43.44
N VAL A 721 19.72 -2.80 43.79
CA VAL A 721 20.50 -2.25 44.91
C VAL A 721 19.59 -2.02 46.12
N GLY A 722 19.73 -2.89 47.11
CA GLY A 722 19.02 -2.86 48.38
C GLY A 722 19.51 -3.96 49.33
N ARG A 723 19.06 -3.96 50.59
CA ARG A 723 19.22 -5.12 51.48
C ARG A 723 18.11 -6.10 51.17
N ILE A 724 18.40 -7.14 50.40
CA ILE A 724 17.40 -8.11 49.92
C ILE A 724 17.82 -9.52 50.30
N THR A 725 16.86 -10.32 50.74
CA THR A 725 16.93 -11.78 50.77
C THR A 725 15.90 -12.27 49.76
N PRO A 726 16.27 -12.93 48.65
CA PRO A 726 15.30 -13.57 47.78
C PRO A 726 14.59 -14.70 48.55
N ASP A 727 13.25 -14.76 48.54
CA ASP A 727 12.52 -15.86 49.22
C ASP A 727 12.49 -17.14 48.37
N THR A 728 12.84 -17.05 47.08
CA THR A 728 13.14 -18.21 46.24
C THR A 728 14.65 -18.49 46.31
N ASP A 729 15.05 -19.61 46.91
CA ASP A 729 16.42 -20.06 47.24
C ASP A 729 17.43 -20.19 46.06
N SER A 730 17.45 -19.31 45.05
CA SER A 730 18.53 -19.31 44.05
C SER A 730 18.87 -17.93 43.52
N TRP A 731 20.10 -17.51 43.79
CA TRP A 731 20.82 -16.52 42.98
C TRP A 731 20.99 -17.06 41.56
N GLU A 732 20.80 -16.23 40.54
CA GLU A 732 21.04 -16.60 39.15
C GLU A 732 22.42 -16.12 38.68
N ASP A 733 22.94 -16.73 37.63
CA ASP A 733 24.19 -16.28 37.00
C ASP A 733 24.04 -14.81 36.53
N GLY A 734 25.01 -13.96 36.89
CA GLY A 734 24.96 -12.51 36.64
C GLY A 734 24.55 -11.64 37.85
N ASP A 735 24.03 -12.24 38.94
CA ASP A 735 23.70 -11.49 40.16
C ASP A 735 24.94 -10.90 40.85
N VAL A 736 24.84 -9.64 41.29
CA VAL A 736 25.93 -8.95 42.01
C VAL A 736 25.59 -8.81 43.49
N ILE A 737 26.28 -9.57 44.33
CA ILE A 737 26.11 -9.55 45.79
C ILE A 737 27.09 -8.55 46.41
N TYR A 738 26.57 -7.49 47.03
CA TYR A 738 27.39 -6.56 47.82
C TYR A 738 27.46 -7.01 49.28
N ILE A 739 28.61 -7.55 49.69
CA ILE A 739 28.86 -7.90 51.09
C ILE A 739 29.41 -6.67 51.81
N PRO A 740 28.70 -6.09 52.80
CA PRO A 740 29.23 -4.96 53.55
C PRO A 740 30.46 -5.40 54.36
N ALA A 741 31.49 -4.54 54.38
CA ALA A 741 32.84 -4.81 54.92
C ALA A 741 32.91 -5.22 56.40
N THR A 742 31.80 -5.15 57.16
CA THR A 742 31.73 -5.52 58.58
C THR A 742 31.26 -6.96 58.84
N SER A 743 31.06 -7.78 57.79
CA SER A 743 30.52 -9.13 57.92
C SER A 743 31.64 -10.16 58.07
N SER A 744 31.86 -10.72 59.26
CA SER A 744 32.72 -11.90 59.43
C SER A 744 32.07 -13.11 58.76
N ILE A 745 32.61 -13.56 57.63
CA ILE A 745 32.12 -14.73 56.88
C ILE A 745 32.48 -16.00 57.65
N LYS A 746 31.47 -16.77 58.08
CA LYS A 746 31.64 -18.21 58.36
C LYS A 746 31.27 -18.97 57.10
N ILE A 747 32.27 -19.48 56.39
CA ILE A 747 32.07 -20.45 55.32
C ILE A 747 31.70 -21.77 56.01
N VAL A 748 30.45 -22.21 55.86
CA VAL A 748 30.04 -23.56 56.24
C VAL A 748 30.07 -24.38 54.95
N ASN A 749 31.08 -25.23 54.81
CA ASN A 749 31.11 -26.23 53.75
C ASN A 749 29.99 -27.24 54.02
N HIS A 750 29.10 -27.44 53.04
CA HIS A 750 28.24 -28.62 52.95
C HIS A 750 28.85 -29.63 52.00
#